data_AF-A0A3D9EIP9-F1
#
_entry.id   AF-A0A3D9EIP9-F1
#
_cell.length_a   1.000
_cell.length_b   1.000
_cell.length_c   1.000
_cell.angle_alpha   90.00
_cell.angle_beta   90.00
_cell.angle_gamma   90.00
#
_symmetry.space_group_name_H-M   'P 1'
#
loop_
_entity.id
_entity.type
_entity.pdbx_description
1 polymer ?
#
loop_
_entity_poly.entity_id
_entity_poly.type
_entity_poly.pdbx_seq_one_letter_code
_entity_poly.pdbx_strand_id
1 'polypeptide(L)'
;MKNRAGRLRQWLAGLAAGLALGGAQAALHLELDTQGLTPAQIQATQQLLDEGQALLPPRFKAALDERIPVRWSSELLEEAYGEADRRNLLLNRRLLPSLVDGSDTRIQTGRPHGTQHRELLATVLHELTHFYDRERVWTPAQRQLILSCGGLGLTSDQLPVKCQGQAGRSYTLSDDPRLLDLAGWQVKTRKHGNRESKNLFIARSPDLYEVTNPKEFVAVNMEYFLLDPSYACRRPALQRYFAEHFGWSPEHDACPGRYPYLNAGNDFGEAPLGWLDPERVYAVDYLLAEGNEKVMSRWGHSMLRLVVCAPGRPRGPDCRLDLQYHLVLSFRAFVNDVQLSSWRGLTGSYPSRLFVLPLAQVVDEYTKVELRGLQSVPLKLTRPEIADFLERTAQVHWSYDGQYYFVTNNCAVETFKLLHDGVPRLADAQLDVITPTGLMDALRFKDLVDTSVLDDPREALRLGYRFDSFRERFQAMFKVARERLKLPQADVEAWLALTPQQRREQFQRADLRASAALLLLEQAAYRRALLQAQTELKDRYLGQDAVDKARFGKAGGALEQILKDSGYLSRPAELLGTDGYGLPQPGEWEQLTAESQKRQAHLRSLRDTLNNEVRQLLSPEARDGLDLTEANLDLLGKHLRELNKASGGLELK
;
A
#
# COMPACT_ATOMS: atom_id res chain seq x y z
N MET A 1 29.69 30.91 -71.51
CA MET A 1 29.27 30.84 -70.09
C MET A 1 27.81 31.30 -69.84
N LYS A 2 26.84 31.06 -70.75
CA LYS A 2 25.42 31.46 -70.52
C LYS A 2 24.41 30.30 -70.42
N ASN A 3 24.80 29.05 -70.72
CA ASN A 3 23.87 27.90 -70.74
C ASN A 3 23.97 26.94 -69.54
N ARG A 4 24.85 27.18 -68.55
CA ARG A 4 24.94 26.34 -67.33
C ARG A 4 24.13 26.86 -66.15
N ALA A 5 23.78 28.15 -66.12
CA ALA A 5 23.03 28.75 -65.00
C ALA A 5 21.51 28.45 -65.05
N GLY A 6 20.93 28.25 -66.24
CA GLY A 6 19.50 27.94 -66.39
C GLY A 6 19.12 26.52 -65.96
N ARG A 7 20.00 25.54 -66.21
CA ARG A 7 19.78 24.14 -65.79
C ARG A 7 19.92 23.95 -64.28
N LEU A 8 20.82 24.68 -63.61
CA LEU A 8 20.96 24.57 -62.15
C LEU A 8 19.73 25.12 -61.40
N ARG A 9 19.11 26.20 -61.90
CA ARG A 9 17.88 26.77 -61.32
C ARG A 9 16.65 25.87 -61.51
N GLN A 10 16.55 25.16 -62.63
CA GLN A 10 15.47 24.19 -62.86
C GLN A 10 15.65 22.92 -62.01
N TRP A 11 16.89 22.49 -61.75
CA TRP A 11 17.16 21.38 -60.84
C TRP A 11 16.93 21.73 -59.36
N LEU A 12 17.27 22.95 -58.93
CA LEU A 12 16.99 23.42 -57.57
C LEU A 12 15.49 23.68 -57.32
N ALA A 13 14.75 24.14 -58.33
CA ALA A 13 13.29 24.28 -58.24
C ALA A 13 12.57 22.92 -58.24
N GLY A 14 13.09 21.92 -58.96
CA GLY A 14 12.58 20.54 -58.93
C GLY A 14 12.86 19.82 -57.60
N LEU A 15 14.02 20.06 -56.98
CA LEU A 15 14.34 19.56 -55.63
C LEU A 15 13.51 20.26 -54.54
N ALA A 16 13.23 21.56 -54.68
CA ALA A 16 12.33 22.27 -53.75
C ALA A 16 10.85 21.85 -53.92
N ALA A 17 10.40 21.53 -55.14
CA ALA A 17 9.05 21.01 -55.38
C ALA A 17 8.89 19.53 -54.99
N GLY A 18 9.97 18.73 -55.04
CA GLY A 18 10.00 17.35 -54.55
C GLY A 18 10.06 17.22 -53.02
N LEU A 19 10.54 18.26 -52.31
CA LEU A 19 10.54 18.32 -50.85
C LEU A 19 9.24 18.89 -50.25
N ALA A 20 8.35 19.47 -51.07
CA ALA A 20 7.06 20.02 -50.64
C ALA A 20 5.85 19.11 -50.96
N LEU A 21 6.05 18.04 -51.74
CA LEU A 21 5.02 17.07 -52.12
C LEU A 21 5.48 15.66 -51.73
N GLY A 22 5.49 15.38 -50.44
CA GLY A 22 5.92 14.08 -49.91
C GLY A 22 5.81 13.96 -48.39
N GLY A 23 4.89 14.70 -47.77
CA GLY A 23 4.49 14.49 -46.38
C GLY A 23 3.16 13.76 -46.33
N ALA A 24 3.03 12.62 -47.02
CA ALA A 24 2.05 11.64 -46.57
C ALA A 24 2.57 11.19 -45.20
N GLN A 25 2.08 11.83 -44.13
CA GLN A 25 2.32 11.33 -42.78
C GLN A 25 1.60 9.99 -42.72
N ALA A 26 2.37 8.94 -43.01
CA ALA A 26 1.99 7.58 -42.81
C ALA A 26 1.68 7.45 -41.30
N ALA A 27 0.43 7.09 -41.03
CA ALA A 27 -0.21 7.11 -39.73
C ALA A 27 -1.32 6.05 -39.76
N LEU A 28 -1.70 5.55 -38.58
CA LEU A 28 -2.76 4.57 -38.38
C LEU A 28 -3.94 4.75 -39.35
N HIS A 29 -4.28 3.70 -40.09
CA HIS A 29 -5.44 3.68 -40.97
C HIS A 29 -6.36 2.49 -40.65
N LEU A 30 -7.58 2.78 -40.21
CA LEU A 30 -8.60 1.77 -39.95
C LEU A 30 -9.42 1.54 -41.22
N GLU A 31 -9.35 0.33 -41.78
CA GLU A 31 -9.99 -0.01 -43.06
C GLU A 31 -11.20 -0.92 -42.80
N LEU A 32 -12.41 -0.36 -42.85
CA LEU A 32 -13.63 -1.13 -42.66
C LEU A 32 -13.88 -2.07 -43.86
N ASP A 33 -14.02 -3.36 -43.57
CA ASP A 33 -14.53 -4.33 -44.54
C ASP A 33 -16.03 -4.10 -44.76
N THR A 34 -16.35 -3.49 -45.90
CA THR A 34 -17.72 -3.14 -46.28
C THR A 34 -18.55 -4.33 -46.79
N GLN A 35 -17.96 -5.52 -46.95
CA GLN A 35 -18.65 -6.65 -47.54
C GLN A 35 -19.84 -7.07 -46.66
N GLY A 36 -21.05 -7.03 -47.24
CA GLY A 36 -22.27 -7.41 -46.53
C GLY A 36 -22.78 -6.39 -45.51
N LEU A 37 -22.33 -5.12 -45.62
CA LEU A 37 -22.85 -3.98 -44.87
C LEU A 37 -23.71 -3.07 -45.75
N THR A 38 -24.76 -2.49 -45.17
CA THR A 38 -25.56 -1.45 -45.82
C THR A 38 -24.86 -0.08 -45.73
N PRO A 39 -25.22 0.92 -46.56
CA PRO A 39 -24.64 2.25 -46.46
C PRO A 39 -24.75 2.89 -45.06
N ALA A 40 -25.88 2.69 -44.38
CA ALA A 40 -26.08 3.18 -43.01
C ALA A 40 -25.16 2.48 -42.00
N GLN A 41 -24.95 1.16 -42.16
CA GLN A 41 -24.01 0.39 -41.34
C GLN A 41 -22.56 0.85 -41.54
N ILE A 42 -22.17 1.10 -42.79
CA ILE A 42 -20.84 1.62 -43.13
C ILE A 42 -20.64 2.99 -42.48
N GLN A 43 -21.60 3.90 -42.62
CA GLN A 43 -21.52 5.24 -42.05
C GLN A 43 -21.41 5.20 -40.51
N ALA A 44 -22.28 4.45 -39.83
CA ALA A 44 -22.28 4.38 -38.37
C ALA A 44 -20.99 3.73 -37.83
N THR A 45 -20.50 2.69 -38.50
CA THR A 45 -19.21 2.06 -38.14
C THR A 45 -18.04 3.03 -38.37
N GLN A 46 -18.01 3.74 -39.50
CA GLN A 46 -16.94 4.70 -39.77
C GLN A 46 -16.92 5.82 -38.73
N GLN A 47 -18.09 6.32 -38.31
CA GLN A 47 -18.18 7.32 -37.25
C GLN A 47 -17.58 6.84 -35.93
N LEU A 48 -17.86 5.59 -35.51
CA LEU A 48 -17.26 4.99 -34.31
C LEU A 48 -15.73 4.90 -34.43
N LEU A 49 -15.22 4.49 -35.59
CA LEU A 49 -13.78 4.36 -35.83
C LEU A 49 -13.08 5.73 -35.85
N ASP A 50 -13.70 6.73 -36.48
CA ASP A 50 -13.20 8.10 -36.53
C ASP A 50 -13.15 8.72 -35.12
N GLU A 51 -14.18 8.47 -34.30
CA GLU A 51 -14.23 8.88 -32.89
C GLU A 51 -13.09 8.24 -32.08
N GLY A 52 -12.90 6.93 -32.19
CA GLY A 52 -11.79 6.23 -31.54
C GLY A 52 -10.42 6.79 -31.97
N GLN A 53 -10.23 7.01 -33.27
CA GLN A 53 -8.98 7.55 -33.81
C GLN A 53 -8.71 9.00 -33.38
N ALA A 54 -9.77 9.81 -33.20
CA ALA A 54 -9.65 11.18 -32.72
C ALA A 54 -9.11 11.24 -31.28
N LEU A 55 -9.49 10.28 -30.43
CA LEU A 55 -9.04 10.20 -29.04
C LEU A 55 -7.58 9.76 -28.87
N LEU A 56 -7.03 9.02 -29.85
CA LEU A 56 -5.68 8.48 -29.73
C LEU A 56 -4.59 9.58 -29.70
N PRO A 57 -3.53 9.41 -28.88
CA PRO A 57 -2.41 10.33 -28.85
C PRO A 57 -1.76 10.52 -30.23
N PRO A 58 -1.25 11.71 -30.57
CA PRO A 58 -0.55 11.92 -31.85
C PRO A 58 0.61 10.96 -32.07
N ARG A 59 1.42 10.72 -31.03
CA ARG A 59 2.54 9.77 -31.07
C ARG A 59 2.07 8.32 -31.30
N PHE A 60 0.91 7.96 -30.74
CA PHE A 60 0.32 6.63 -30.92
C PHE A 60 0.03 6.39 -32.41
N LYS A 61 -0.71 7.31 -33.04
CA LYS A 61 -1.08 7.24 -34.46
C LYS A 61 0.12 7.23 -35.40
N ALA A 62 1.15 8.01 -35.09
CA ALA A 62 2.35 8.09 -35.90
C ALA A 62 3.24 6.84 -35.79
N ALA A 63 3.23 6.16 -34.64
CA ALA A 63 4.05 4.98 -34.43
C ALA A 63 3.37 3.69 -34.93
N LEU A 64 2.04 3.62 -34.86
CA LEU A 64 1.26 2.53 -35.46
C LEU A 64 0.96 2.85 -36.93
N ASP A 65 2.01 2.89 -37.75
CA ASP A 65 1.96 3.19 -39.19
C ASP A 65 1.53 1.96 -40.00
N GLU A 66 0.32 1.47 -39.71
CA GLU A 66 -0.23 0.27 -40.34
C GLU A 66 -1.68 0.50 -40.81
N ARG A 67 -2.09 -0.32 -41.79
CA ARG A 67 -3.49 -0.48 -42.17
C ARG A 67 -4.07 -1.65 -41.39
N ILE A 68 -5.05 -1.37 -40.54
CA ILE A 68 -5.73 -2.37 -39.71
C ILE A 68 -7.12 -2.60 -40.27
N PRO A 69 -7.39 -3.75 -40.90
CA PRO A 69 -8.73 -4.11 -41.34
C PRO A 69 -9.67 -4.27 -40.13
N VAL A 70 -10.86 -3.68 -40.23
CA VAL A 70 -11.93 -3.78 -39.24
C VAL A 70 -13.07 -4.60 -39.82
N ARG A 71 -13.56 -5.61 -39.10
CA ARG A 71 -14.62 -6.52 -39.57
C ARG A 71 -15.69 -6.75 -38.52
N TRP A 72 -16.94 -6.81 -38.95
CA TRP A 72 -18.03 -7.30 -38.10
C TRP A 72 -18.13 -8.82 -38.18
N SER A 73 -17.89 -9.51 -37.06
CA SER A 73 -17.92 -10.97 -36.97
C SER A 73 -19.19 -11.47 -36.27
N SER A 74 -19.77 -12.56 -36.78
CA SER A 74 -20.85 -13.32 -36.12
C SER A 74 -20.34 -14.48 -35.27
N GLU A 75 -19.03 -14.72 -35.27
CA GLU A 75 -18.38 -15.85 -34.58
C GLU A 75 -17.92 -15.51 -33.16
N LEU A 76 -17.92 -14.21 -32.80
CA LEU A 76 -17.59 -13.77 -31.44
C LEU A 76 -18.66 -14.24 -30.45
N LEU A 77 -18.21 -14.54 -29.22
CA LEU A 77 -19.09 -14.87 -28.09
C LEU A 77 -20.07 -13.73 -27.82
N GLU A 78 -21.21 -14.05 -27.21
CA GLU A 78 -22.31 -13.09 -27.01
C GLU A 78 -21.91 -11.91 -26.13
N GLU A 79 -21.09 -12.18 -25.13
CA GLU A 79 -20.56 -11.23 -24.16
C GLU A 79 -19.39 -10.39 -24.70
N ALA A 80 -18.75 -10.80 -25.80
CA ALA A 80 -17.60 -10.12 -26.37
C ALA A 80 -18.03 -8.96 -27.27
N TYR A 81 -17.43 -7.78 -27.09
CA TYR A 81 -17.70 -6.62 -27.95
C TYR A 81 -16.79 -6.60 -29.18
N GLY A 82 -15.57 -7.12 -29.03
CA GLY A 82 -14.58 -7.24 -30.09
C GLY A 82 -13.36 -8.04 -29.63
N GLU A 83 -12.45 -8.26 -30.57
CA GLU A 83 -11.16 -8.94 -30.36
C GLU A 83 -10.19 -8.51 -31.45
N ALA A 84 -8.90 -8.31 -31.12
CA ALA A 84 -7.83 -8.21 -32.09
C ALA A 84 -7.22 -9.59 -32.36
N ASP A 85 -7.28 -10.04 -33.61
CA ASP A 85 -6.43 -11.13 -34.06
C ASP A 85 -4.99 -10.61 -34.37
N ARG A 86 -4.20 -11.36 -35.15
CA ARG A 86 -2.85 -10.91 -35.51
C ARG A 86 -2.83 -9.65 -36.37
N ARG A 87 -3.86 -9.38 -37.17
CA ARG A 87 -3.89 -8.30 -38.16
C ARG A 87 -5.22 -7.57 -38.26
N ASN A 88 -6.32 -8.13 -37.79
CA ASN A 88 -7.66 -7.59 -37.92
C ASN A 88 -8.22 -7.20 -36.55
N LEU A 89 -9.00 -6.14 -36.53
CA LEU A 89 -9.88 -5.78 -35.42
C LEU A 89 -11.28 -6.32 -35.75
N LEU A 90 -11.76 -7.24 -34.92
CA LEU A 90 -13.09 -7.83 -35.06
C LEU A 90 -14.05 -7.15 -34.07
N LEU A 91 -15.23 -6.75 -34.56
CA LEU A 91 -16.33 -6.22 -33.75
C LEU A 91 -17.52 -7.19 -33.79
N ASN A 92 -18.26 -7.32 -32.69
CA ASN A 92 -19.38 -8.25 -32.62
C ASN A 92 -20.59 -7.74 -33.39
N ARG A 93 -20.95 -8.43 -34.49
CA ARG A 93 -22.03 -8.03 -35.41
C ARG A 93 -23.39 -7.83 -34.72
N ARG A 94 -23.61 -8.42 -33.55
CA ARG A 94 -24.83 -8.24 -32.75
C ARG A 94 -25.04 -6.81 -32.25
N LEU A 95 -23.97 -6.02 -32.14
CA LEU A 95 -23.99 -4.63 -31.65
C LEU A 95 -24.23 -3.60 -32.77
N LEU A 96 -24.13 -4.03 -34.03
CA LEU A 96 -24.28 -3.16 -35.18
C LEU A 96 -25.69 -2.54 -35.34
N PRO A 97 -26.82 -3.24 -35.08
CA PRO A 97 -28.15 -2.64 -35.23
C PRO A 97 -28.36 -1.39 -34.36
N SER A 98 -27.98 -1.47 -33.08
CA SER A 98 -28.12 -0.37 -32.12
C SER A 98 -27.13 0.76 -32.34
N LEU A 99 -25.95 0.47 -32.92
CA LEU A 99 -25.03 1.50 -33.40
C LEU A 99 -25.64 2.30 -34.58
N VAL A 100 -26.37 1.62 -35.47
CA VAL A 100 -26.98 2.28 -36.66
C VAL A 100 -28.19 3.13 -36.30
N ASP A 101 -29.04 2.66 -35.38
CA ASP A 101 -30.22 3.41 -34.95
C ASP A 101 -29.94 4.43 -33.84
N GLY A 102 -28.72 4.43 -33.28
CA GLY A 102 -28.24 5.33 -32.24
C GLY A 102 -28.80 5.05 -30.84
N SER A 103 -29.42 3.89 -30.63
CA SER A 103 -29.90 3.47 -29.30
C SER A 103 -28.75 3.04 -28.37
N ASP A 104 -27.60 2.68 -28.93
CA ASP A 104 -26.37 2.31 -28.20
C ASP A 104 -25.91 3.36 -27.19
N THR A 105 -26.15 4.65 -27.44
CA THR A 105 -25.79 5.73 -26.50
C THR A 105 -26.67 5.76 -25.24
N ARG A 106 -27.79 5.03 -25.23
CA ARG A 106 -28.77 5.01 -24.12
C ARG A 106 -28.86 3.65 -23.45
N ILE A 107 -28.52 2.57 -24.16
CA ILE A 107 -28.50 1.21 -23.63
C ILE A 107 -27.43 1.13 -22.54
N GLN A 108 -27.87 1.01 -21.29
CA GLN A 108 -26.99 0.76 -20.15
C GLN A 108 -26.56 -0.70 -20.14
N THR A 109 -25.27 -0.96 -19.98
CA THR A 109 -24.68 -2.29 -20.06
C THR A 109 -24.44 -2.91 -18.69
N GLY A 110 -24.41 -2.08 -17.63
CA GLY A 110 -23.92 -2.50 -16.32
C GLY A 110 -22.43 -2.85 -16.31
N ARG A 111 -21.72 -2.57 -17.41
CA ARG A 111 -20.27 -2.72 -17.56
C ARG A 111 -19.57 -1.38 -17.25
N PRO A 112 -18.23 -1.37 -17.12
CA PRO A 112 -17.53 -0.24 -16.52
C PRO A 112 -17.65 1.11 -17.25
N HIS A 113 -17.89 1.14 -18.57
CA HIS A 113 -18.04 2.36 -19.37
C HIS A 113 -19.52 2.80 -19.52
N GLY A 114 -20.45 2.06 -18.94
CA GLY A 114 -21.85 2.46 -18.72
C GLY A 114 -22.79 2.23 -19.90
N THR A 115 -22.50 2.80 -21.08
CA THR A 115 -23.36 2.65 -22.27
C THR A 115 -22.75 1.74 -23.32
N GLN A 116 -23.59 1.08 -24.13
CA GLN A 116 -23.11 0.21 -25.20
C GLN A 116 -22.19 0.96 -26.18
N HIS A 117 -22.50 2.22 -26.48
CA HIS A 117 -21.65 3.08 -27.30
C HIS A 117 -20.24 3.24 -26.70
N ARG A 118 -20.14 3.59 -25.41
CA ARG A 118 -18.85 3.77 -24.74
C ARG A 118 -18.08 2.46 -24.59
N GLU A 119 -18.77 1.34 -24.39
CA GLU A 119 -18.14 0.01 -24.38
C GLU A 119 -17.58 -0.38 -25.76
N LEU A 120 -18.29 -0.07 -26.85
CA LEU A 120 -17.80 -0.25 -28.22
C LEU A 120 -16.56 0.61 -28.49
N LEU A 121 -16.62 1.89 -28.10
CA LEU A 121 -15.50 2.81 -28.24
C LEU A 121 -14.28 2.36 -27.43
N ALA A 122 -14.47 1.97 -26.17
CA ALA A 122 -13.44 1.39 -25.32
C ALA A 122 -12.83 0.13 -25.95
N THR A 123 -13.66 -0.75 -26.52
CA THR A 123 -13.19 -1.95 -27.23
C THR A 123 -12.28 -1.59 -28.41
N VAL A 124 -12.65 -0.61 -29.23
CA VAL A 124 -11.78 -0.15 -30.34
C VAL A 124 -10.44 0.35 -29.81
N LEU A 125 -10.45 1.17 -28.75
CA LEU A 125 -9.21 1.69 -28.14
C LEU A 125 -8.36 0.59 -27.50
N HIS A 126 -9.00 -0.39 -26.86
CA HIS A 126 -8.38 -1.57 -26.26
C HIS A 126 -7.60 -2.37 -27.31
N GLU A 127 -8.29 -2.75 -28.39
CA GLU A 127 -7.69 -3.55 -29.46
C GLU A 127 -6.57 -2.80 -30.18
N LEU A 128 -6.74 -1.51 -30.44
CA LEU A 128 -5.67 -0.68 -31.01
C LEU A 128 -4.45 -0.61 -30.09
N THR A 129 -4.66 -0.61 -28.78
CA THR A 129 -3.57 -0.64 -27.80
C THR A 129 -2.76 -1.94 -27.89
N HIS A 130 -3.41 -3.09 -28.13
CA HIS A 130 -2.70 -4.34 -28.39
C HIS A 130 -1.83 -4.29 -29.64
N PHE A 131 -2.28 -3.61 -30.71
CA PHE A 131 -1.46 -3.39 -31.90
C PHE A 131 -0.26 -2.47 -31.57
N TYR A 132 -0.50 -1.34 -30.91
CA TYR A 132 0.58 -0.42 -30.52
C TYR A 132 1.63 -1.07 -29.62
N ASP A 133 1.21 -1.91 -28.67
CA ASP A 133 2.13 -2.61 -27.76
C ASP A 133 3.12 -3.50 -28.53
N ARG A 134 2.71 -4.08 -29.67
CA ARG A 134 3.55 -4.93 -30.53
C ARG A 134 4.61 -4.15 -31.30
N GLU A 135 4.39 -2.86 -31.54
CA GLU A 135 5.30 -2.00 -32.32
C GLU A 135 6.60 -1.63 -31.60
N ARG A 136 6.71 -1.93 -30.29
CA ARG A 136 7.95 -1.71 -29.50
C ARG A 136 8.48 -0.29 -29.62
N VAL A 137 7.58 0.68 -29.45
CA VAL A 137 7.88 2.10 -29.58
C VAL A 137 8.72 2.57 -28.40
N TRP A 138 10.03 2.71 -28.61
CA TRP A 138 10.97 3.11 -27.56
C TRP A 138 11.24 4.63 -27.54
N THR A 139 11.37 5.20 -26.36
CA THR A 139 12.06 6.48 -26.18
C THR A 139 13.56 6.33 -26.49
N PRO A 140 14.27 7.43 -26.84
CA PRO A 140 15.71 7.38 -27.06
C PRO A 140 16.50 6.78 -25.88
N ALA A 141 16.11 7.10 -24.65
CA ALA A 141 16.72 6.58 -23.43
C ALA A 141 16.50 5.06 -23.27
N GLN A 142 15.26 4.59 -23.47
CA GLN A 142 14.94 3.16 -23.47
C GLN A 142 15.75 2.43 -24.55
N ARG A 143 15.83 2.97 -25.77
CA ARG A 143 16.61 2.37 -26.85
C ARG A 143 18.07 2.20 -26.49
N GLN A 144 18.69 3.22 -25.89
CA GLN A 144 20.08 3.14 -25.43
C GLN A 144 20.26 2.05 -24.37
N LEU A 145 19.35 2.00 -23.38
CA LEU A 145 19.38 1.00 -22.33
C LEU A 145 19.23 -0.43 -22.90
N ILE A 146 18.22 -0.64 -23.74
CA ILE A 146 17.92 -1.93 -24.39
C ILE A 146 19.12 -2.40 -25.21
N LEU A 147 19.73 -1.53 -26.01
CA LEU A 147 20.93 -1.89 -26.77
C LEU A 147 22.11 -2.25 -25.85
N SER A 148 22.28 -1.51 -24.75
CA SER A 148 23.38 -1.75 -23.80
C SER A 148 23.21 -3.03 -22.98
N CYS A 149 21.97 -3.45 -22.70
CA CYS A 149 21.66 -4.61 -21.86
C CYS A 149 21.35 -5.87 -22.69
N GLY A 150 20.68 -5.72 -23.83
CA GLY A 150 20.24 -6.83 -24.68
C GLY A 150 21.37 -7.56 -25.39
N GLY A 151 22.52 -6.91 -25.61
CA GLY A 151 23.70 -7.53 -26.21
C GLY A 151 24.48 -8.48 -25.28
N LEU A 152 24.12 -8.56 -23.99
CA LEU A 152 24.89 -9.31 -23.00
C LEU A 152 24.65 -10.82 -23.06
N GLY A 153 23.48 -11.29 -23.51
CA GLY A 153 23.17 -12.73 -23.59
C GLY A 153 23.21 -13.47 -22.23
N LEU A 154 23.15 -12.71 -21.12
CA LEU A 154 23.29 -13.19 -19.76
C LEU A 154 21.93 -13.52 -19.13
N THR A 155 21.93 -14.46 -18.18
CA THR A 155 20.77 -14.70 -17.32
C THR A 155 20.57 -13.55 -16.34
N SER A 156 19.35 -13.40 -15.78
CA SER A 156 18.98 -12.25 -14.94
C SER A 156 19.90 -12.03 -13.74
N ASP A 157 20.47 -13.10 -13.19
CA ASP A 157 21.40 -13.10 -12.05
C ASP A 157 22.82 -12.62 -12.41
N GLN A 158 23.18 -12.68 -13.69
CA GLN A 158 24.47 -12.27 -14.21
C GLN A 158 24.46 -10.83 -14.77
N LEU A 159 23.27 -10.26 -14.96
CA LEU A 159 23.15 -8.92 -15.52
C LEU A 159 23.66 -7.85 -14.55
N PRO A 160 24.34 -6.80 -15.06
CA PRO A 160 24.60 -5.60 -14.28
C PRO A 160 23.31 -5.06 -13.69
N VAL A 161 23.42 -4.39 -12.55
CA VAL A 161 22.32 -3.80 -11.79
C VAL A 161 21.38 -2.99 -12.67
N LYS A 162 21.95 -2.06 -13.46
CA LYS A 162 21.21 -1.22 -14.41
C LYS A 162 20.46 -2.00 -15.50
N CYS A 163 20.79 -3.27 -15.68
CA CYS A 163 20.18 -4.19 -16.63
C CYS A 163 19.28 -5.24 -15.95
N GLN A 164 19.16 -5.24 -14.62
CA GLN A 164 18.22 -6.13 -13.93
C GLN A 164 16.79 -5.83 -14.40
N GLY A 165 16.01 -6.88 -14.60
CA GLY A 165 14.67 -6.77 -15.19
C GLY A 165 14.64 -6.60 -16.72
N GLN A 166 15.80 -6.48 -17.39
CA GLN A 166 15.85 -6.44 -18.87
C GLN A 166 15.90 -7.84 -19.51
N ALA A 167 16.29 -8.88 -18.75
CA ALA A 167 16.40 -10.25 -19.26
C ALA A 167 15.04 -10.78 -19.76
N GLY A 168 15.03 -11.37 -20.96
CA GLY A 168 13.86 -12.10 -21.48
C GLY A 168 12.65 -11.25 -21.87
N ARG A 169 12.79 -9.92 -21.89
CA ARG A 169 11.75 -8.98 -22.31
C ARG A 169 11.48 -9.04 -23.82
N SER A 170 10.24 -8.80 -24.18
CA SER A 170 9.79 -8.49 -25.53
C SER A 170 10.00 -7.01 -25.90
N TYR A 171 10.31 -6.17 -24.91
CA TYR A 171 10.55 -4.73 -25.04
C TYR A 171 9.35 -3.97 -25.60
N THR A 172 8.16 -4.39 -25.16
CA THR A 172 6.88 -3.73 -25.45
C THR A 172 6.59 -2.67 -24.38
N LEU A 173 5.49 -1.93 -24.52
CA LEU A 173 5.07 -1.00 -23.47
C LEU A 173 4.65 -1.77 -22.21
N SER A 174 3.91 -2.86 -22.39
CA SER A 174 3.36 -3.73 -21.35
C SER A 174 4.41 -4.45 -20.51
N ASP A 175 5.64 -4.61 -21.01
CA ASP A 175 6.72 -5.23 -20.24
C ASP A 175 7.74 -4.22 -19.71
N ASP A 176 7.48 -2.90 -19.80
CA ASP A 176 8.31 -1.87 -19.21
C ASP A 176 8.44 -2.06 -17.67
N PRO A 177 9.65 -2.18 -17.11
CA PRO A 177 9.85 -2.35 -15.68
C PRO A 177 9.14 -1.28 -14.84
N ARG A 178 9.18 -0.01 -15.27
CA ARG A 178 8.54 1.07 -14.54
C ARG A 178 7.02 0.93 -14.58
N LEU A 179 6.45 0.58 -15.72
CA LEU A 179 5.02 0.29 -15.82
C LEU A 179 4.66 -0.87 -14.91
N LEU A 180 5.42 -1.97 -14.93
CA LEU A 180 5.14 -3.16 -14.13
C LEU A 180 5.20 -2.87 -12.62
N ASP A 181 6.08 -2.00 -12.17
CA ASP A 181 6.12 -1.52 -10.77
C ASP A 181 4.82 -0.77 -10.42
N LEU A 182 4.39 0.15 -11.28
CA LEU A 182 3.15 0.92 -11.10
C LEU A 182 1.90 0.04 -11.12
N ALA A 183 1.88 -0.92 -12.04
CA ALA A 183 0.78 -1.82 -12.30
C ALA A 183 0.59 -2.89 -11.21
N GLY A 184 1.64 -3.18 -10.43
CA GLY A 184 1.57 -4.13 -9.31
C GLY A 184 2.20 -5.50 -9.57
N TRP A 185 2.89 -5.70 -10.69
CA TRP A 185 3.78 -6.85 -10.90
C TRP A 185 5.12 -6.61 -10.23
N GLN A 186 5.09 -6.51 -8.90
CA GLN A 186 6.22 -6.10 -8.09
C GLN A 186 7.44 -7.01 -8.26
N VAL A 187 8.62 -6.46 -8.03
CA VAL A 187 9.87 -7.23 -8.02
C VAL A 187 9.91 -8.23 -6.85
N LYS A 188 10.52 -9.40 -7.10
CA LYS A 188 10.81 -10.41 -6.08
C LYS A 188 12.17 -10.13 -5.43
N THR A 189 12.22 -10.24 -4.10
CA THR A 189 13.48 -10.20 -3.37
C THR A 189 14.30 -11.48 -3.57
N ARG A 190 15.61 -11.33 -3.71
CA ARG A 190 16.68 -12.31 -3.96
C ARG A 190 16.52 -13.06 -5.25
N LYS A 191 15.85 -12.43 -6.22
CA LYS A 191 15.52 -13.01 -7.51
C LYS A 191 15.93 -12.12 -8.68
N HIS A 192 16.86 -11.18 -8.46
CA HIS A 192 17.65 -10.55 -9.52
C HIS A 192 16.79 -9.88 -10.61
N GLY A 193 15.76 -9.13 -10.22
CA GLY A 193 14.84 -8.45 -11.13
C GLY A 193 13.64 -9.27 -11.63
N ASN A 194 13.53 -10.55 -11.25
CA ASN A 194 12.30 -11.32 -11.51
C ASN A 194 11.10 -10.70 -10.77
N ARG A 195 9.90 -10.86 -11.34
CA ARG A 195 8.66 -10.27 -10.81
C ARG A 195 7.69 -11.31 -10.28
N GLU A 196 6.76 -10.85 -9.46
CA GLU A 196 5.60 -11.65 -9.03
C GLU A 196 4.79 -12.08 -10.25
N SER A 197 4.30 -13.32 -10.25
CA SER A 197 3.50 -13.83 -11.37
C SER A 197 2.02 -13.44 -11.24
N LYS A 198 1.59 -13.09 -10.03
CA LYS A 198 0.23 -12.64 -9.72
C LYS A 198 0.27 -11.17 -9.36
N ASN A 199 -0.73 -10.44 -9.81
CA ASN A 199 -0.97 -9.07 -9.40
C ASN A 199 -1.98 -9.06 -8.25
N LEU A 200 -1.63 -8.41 -7.13
CA LEU A 200 -2.41 -8.38 -5.90
C LEU A 200 -3.12 -7.03 -5.69
N PHE A 201 -3.09 -6.13 -6.67
CA PHE A 201 -3.79 -4.85 -6.67
C PHE A 201 -5.23 -4.98 -7.20
N ILE A 202 -6.05 -5.80 -6.54
CA ILE A 202 -7.38 -6.20 -7.03
C ILE A 202 -8.54 -5.37 -6.48
N ALA A 203 -8.41 -4.78 -5.28
CA ALA A 203 -9.56 -4.29 -4.52
C ALA A 203 -10.21 -3.00 -5.09
N ARG A 204 -9.49 -2.28 -5.95
CA ARG A 204 -9.92 -1.03 -6.61
C ARG A 204 -9.57 -1.06 -8.09
N SER A 205 -9.73 -2.23 -8.70
CA SER A 205 -9.59 -2.43 -10.13
C SER A 205 -10.85 -1.93 -10.86
N PRO A 206 -10.73 -1.14 -11.94
CA PRO A 206 -11.87 -0.78 -12.78
C PRO A 206 -12.48 -1.99 -13.51
N ASP A 207 -11.62 -2.94 -13.88
CA ASP A 207 -11.99 -4.22 -14.47
C ASP A 207 -10.91 -5.25 -14.09
N LEU A 208 -11.31 -6.35 -13.44
CA LEU A 208 -10.40 -7.43 -13.03
C LEU A 208 -9.68 -8.09 -14.22
N TYR A 209 -10.15 -7.87 -15.44
CA TYR A 209 -9.44 -8.29 -16.64
C TYR A 209 -8.03 -7.66 -16.73
N GLU A 210 -7.84 -6.43 -16.23
CA GLU A 210 -6.56 -5.73 -16.27
C GLU A 210 -5.44 -6.49 -15.55
N VAL A 211 -5.77 -7.26 -14.49
CA VAL A 211 -4.77 -7.93 -13.65
C VAL A 211 -4.40 -9.33 -14.17
N THR A 212 -5.03 -9.78 -15.26
CA THR A 212 -4.79 -11.11 -15.83
C THR A 212 -3.38 -11.24 -16.41
N ASN A 213 -2.93 -10.22 -17.15
CA ASN A 213 -1.58 -10.11 -17.65
C ASN A 213 -1.23 -8.65 -18.01
N PRO A 214 0.07 -8.30 -18.16
CA PRO A 214 0.47 -6.92 -18.40
C PRO A 214 -0.04 -6.28 -19.70
N LYS A 215 -0.38 -7.07 -20.73
CA LYS A 215 -0.90 -6.51 -21.99
C LYS A 215 -2.31 -5.98 -21.79
N GLU A 216 -3.17 -6.79 -21.16
CA GLU A 216 -4.52 -6.37 -20.79
C GLU A 216 -4.48 -5.22 -19.80
N PHE A 217 -3.51 -5.19 -18.90
CA PHE A 217 -3.33 -4.05 -18.01
C PHE A 217 -3.19 -2.74 -18.77
N VAL A 218 -2.31 -2.69 -19.77
CA VAL A 218 -2.10 -1.49 -20.58
C VAL A 218 -3.34 -1.16 -21.39
N ALA A 219 -3.95 -2.15 -22.04
CA ALA A 219 -5.14 -1.94 -22.87
C ALA A 219 -6.32 -1.39 -22.07
N VAL A 220 -6.67 -2.02 -20.94
CA VAL A 220 -7.71 -1.53 -20.03
C VAL A 220 -7.37 -0.13 -19.54
N ASN A 221 -6.14 0.11 -19.06
CA ASN A 221 -5.79 1.42 -18.54
C ASN A 221 -5.73 2.53 -19.61
N MET A 222 -5.46 2.19 -20.87
CA MET A 222 -5.56 3.12 -21.98
C MET A 222 -7.00 3.54 -22.27
N GLU A 223 -7.99 2.64 -22.12
CA GLU A 223 -9.40 3.01 -22.21
C GLU A 223 -9.73 4.11 -21.21
N TYR A 224 -9.37 3.91 -19.93
CA TYR A 224 -9.66 4.89 -18.88
C TYR A 224 -8.84 6.17 -19.04
N PHE A 225 -7.56 6.06 -19.40
CA PHE A 225 -6.72 7.23 -19.66
C PHE A 225 -7.34 8.15 -20.73
N LEU A 226 -7.97 7.58 -21.76
CA LEU A 226 -8.55 8.33 -22.88
C LEU A 226 -10.02 8.74 -22.66
N LEU A 227 -10.81 7.94 -21.92
CA LEU A 227 -12.26 8.11 -21.81
C LEU A 227 -12.75 8.63 -20.44
N ASP A 228 -11.92 8.54 -19.39
CA ASP A 228 -12.29 8.95 -18.04
C ASP A 228 -11.53 10.21 -17.61
N PRO A 229 -12.18 11.39 -17.57
CA PRO A 229 -11.53 12.63 -17.14
C PRO A 229 -11.05 12.60 -15.68
N SER A 230 -11.52 11.65 -14.87
CA SER A 230 -11.08 11.45 -13.48
C SER A 230 -9.87 10.51 -13.35
N TYR A 231 -9.39 9.90 -14.45
CA TYR A 231 -8.27 8.94 -14.42
C TYR A 231 -7.01 9.53 -13.78
N ALA A 232 -6.70 10.79 -14.05
CA ALA A 232 -5.57 11.51 -13.45
C ALA A 232 -5.63 11.53 -11.91
N CYS A 233 -6.82 11.57 -11.33
CA CYS A 233 -6.99 11.63 -9.89
C CYS A 233 -7.17 10.23 -9.27
N ARG A 234 -7.63 9.25 -10.04
CA ARG A 234 -7.79 7.86 -9.61
C ARG A 234 -6.50 7.05 -9.70
N ARG A 235 -5.69 7.28 -10.74
CA ARG A 235 -4.41 6.59 -11.01
C ARG A 235 -3.32 7.60 -11.45
N PRO A 236 -2.96 8.56 -10.58
CA PRO A 236 -2.04 9.65 -10.93
C PRO A 236 -0.67 9.19 -11.43
N ALA A 237 -0.08 8.15 -10.85
CA ALA A 237 1.21 7.63 -11.30
C ALA A 237 1.17 7.07 -12.73
N LEU A 238 0.10 6.34 -13.07
CA LEU A 238 -0.09 5.77 -14.41
C LEU A 238 -0.47 6.85 -15.42
N GLN A 239 -1.27 7.84 -15.02
CA GLN A 239 -1.54 9.00 -15.87
C GLN A 239 -0.24 9.71 -16.25
N ARG A 240 0.65 9.99 -15.27
CA ARG A 240 1.94 10.63 -15.54
C ARG A 240 2.81 9.78 -16.46
N TYR A 241 2.82 8.46 -16.23
CA TYR A 241 3.55 7.51 -17.08
C TYR A 241 3.08 7.54 -18.54
N PHE A 242 1.76 7.48 -18.79
CA PHE A 242 1.24 7.57 -20.16
C PHE A 242 1.47 8.94 -20.78
N ALA A 243 1.26 10.02 -20.00
CA ALA A 243 1.48 11.37 -20.48
C ALA A 243 2.93 11.60 -20.93
N GLU A 244 3.90 11.11 -20.15
CA GLU A 244 5.33 11.16 -20.50
C GLU A 244 5.64 10.29 -21.73
N HIS A 245 5.13 9.05 -21.76
CA HIS A 245 5.34 8.13 -22.88
C HIS A 245 4.83 8.69 -24.20
N PHE A 246 3.63 9.27 -24.21
CA PHE A 246 3.03 9.85 -25.42
C PHE A 246 3.47 11.29 -25.69
N GLY A 247 4.06 11.98 -24.73
CA GLY A 247 4.30 13.43 -24.79
C GLY A 247 2.99 14.22 -24.93
N TRP A 248 1.88 13.64 -24.44
CA TRP A 248 0.52 14.12 -24.64
C TRP A 248 -0.41 13.50 -23.59
N SER A 249 -1.40 14.27 -23.13
CA SER A 249 -2.47 13.80 -22.23
C SER A 249 -3.80 14.40 -22.68
N PRO A 250 -4.92 13.68 -22.53
CA PRO A 250 -6.24 14.29 -22.66
C PRO A 250 -6.48 15.29 -21.53
N GLU A 251 -7.49 16.15 -21.70
CA GLU A 251 -7.99 17.01 -20.64
C GLU A 251 -8.54 16.14 -19.49
N HIS A 252 -8.26 16.54 -18.26
CA HIS A 252 -8.64 15.80 -17.06
C HIS A 252 -9.01 16.76 -15.93
N ASP A 253 -9.69 16.22 -14.92
CA ASP A 253 -10.13 16.98 -13.75
C ASP A 253 -8.94 17.51 -12.93
N ALA A 254 -9.18 18.59 -12.18
CA ALA A 254 -8.22 19.10 -11.22
C ALA A 254 -8.19 18.21 -9.97
N CYS A 255 -7.05 17.57 -9.71
CA CYS A 255 -6.92 16.64 -8.59
C CYS A 255 -6.69 17.35 -7.24
N PRO A 256 -7.16 16.78 -6.11
CA PRO A 256 -7.06 17.42 -4.79
C PRO A 256 -5.62 17.68 -4.28
N GLY A 257 -4.60 17.03 -4.86
CA GLY A 257 -3.22 17.12 -4.39
C GLY A 257 -2.96 16.50 -3.01
N ARG A 258 -3.92 15.74 -2.49
CA ARG A 258 -3.89 15.07 -1.18
C ARG A 258 -4.54 13.70 -1.29
N TYR A 259 -4.09 12.75 -0.48
CA TYR A 259 -4.48 11.36 -0.60
C TYR A 259 -5.35 10.90 0.58
N PRO A 260 -6.48 10.23 0.36
CA PRO A 260 -7.30 9.71 1.45
C PRO A 260 -6.61 8.53 2.11
N TYR A 261 -6.78 8.36 3.42
CA TYR A 261 -6.36 7.16 4.13
C TYR A 261 -7.34 6.81 5.25
N LEU A 262 -7.40 5.53 5.60
CA LEU A 262 -8.12 5.02 6.76
C LEU A 262 -7.14 4.86 7.93
N ASN A 263 -7.32 5.62 8.99
CA ASN A 263 -6.63 5.46 10.26
C ASN A 263 -7.10 4.14 10.90
N ALA A 264 -6.17 3.20 11.03
CA ALA A 264 -6.40 1.92 11.68
C ALA A 264 -6.10 1.95 13.19
N GLY A 265 -5.94 3.14 13.78
CA GLY A 265 -5.64 3.32 15.19
C GLY A 265 -6.76 2.86 16.12
N ASN A 266 -6.39 2.59 17.37
CA ASN A 266 -7.34 2.31 18.47
C ASN A 266 -7.87 3.60 19.13
N ASP A 267 -7.51 4.76 18.60
CA ASP A 267 -7.97 6.08 19.00
C ASP A 267 -9.34 6.38 18.38
N PHE A 268 -10.35 5.64 18.83
CA PHE A 268 -11.75 5.81 18.41
C PHE A 268 -12.33 7.22 18.67
N GLY A 269 -11.56 8.15 19.26
CA GLY A 269 -11.93 9.57 19.36
C GLY A 269 -11.67 10.38 18.10
N GLU A 270 -10.84 9.91 17.17
CA GLU A 270 -10.52 10.60 15.92
C GLU A 270 -11.38 10.10 14.74
N ALA A 271 -11.57 10.97 13.75
CA ALA A 271 -12.23 10.60 12.50
C ALA A 271 -11.40 9.48 11.83
N PRO A 272 -11.98 8.30 11.58
CA PRO A 272 -11.24 7.15 11.03
C PRO A 272 -10.69 7.42 9.63
N LEU A 273 -11.16 8.46 8.94
CA LEU A 273 -10.68 8.87 7.62
C LEU A 273 -9.92 10.19 7.73
N GLY A 274 -8.75 10.22 7.10
CA GLY A 274 -7.90 11.40 7.03
C GLY A 274 -7.43 11.70 5.61
N TRP A 275 -6.88 12.90 5.44
CA TRP A 275 -6.19 13.31 4.22
C TRP A 275 -4.70 13.44 4.49
N LEU A 276 -3.91 12.73 3.71
CA LEU A 276 -2.46 12.81 3.68
C LEU A 276 -2.06 13.86 2.65
N ASP A 277 -1.66 15.02 3.15
CA ASP A 277 -1.19 16.15 2.35
C ASP A 277 0.35 16.09 2.24
N PRO A 278 0.91 15.88 1.03
CA PRO A 278 2.35 15.90 0.81
C PRO A 278 3.03 17.17 1.32
N GLU A 279 2.36 18.32 1.28
CA GLU A 279 2.93 19.60 1.73
C GLU A 279 3.16 19.64 3.24
N ARG A 280 2.38 18.88 4.02
CA ARG A 280 2.53 18.75 5.47
C ARG A 280 3.53 17.70 5.91
N VAL A 281 3.91 16.75 5.05
CA VAL A 281 4.91 15.73 5.39
C VAL A 281 6.30 16.33 5.26
N TYR A 282 7.02 16.50 6.37
CA TYR A 282 8.39 17.02 6.39
C TYR A 282 9.41 15.98 5.92
N ALA A 283 9.34 14.77 6.46
CA ALA A 283 10.27 13.68 6.20
C ALA A 283 9.59 12.32 6.29
N VAL A 284 10.21 11.31 5.69
CA VAL A 284 9.88 9.90 5.88
C VAL A 284 11.07 9.25 6.58
N ASP A 285 10.84 8.64 7.72
CA ASP A 285 11.87 7.92 8.47
C ASP A 285 11.66 6.41 8.31
N TYR A 286 12.75 5.66 8.21
CA TYR A 286 12.74 4.23 8.47
C TYR A 286 12.60 3.99 9.97
N LEU A 287 11.47 3.42 10.38
CA LEU A 287 11.16 3.14 11.76
C LEU A 287 11.42 1.65 12.07
N LEU A 288 12.44 1.39 12.86
CA LEU A 288 12.87 0.04 13.24
C LEU A 288 12.56 -0.23 14.70
N ALA A 289 11.78 -1.28 14.97
CA ALA A 289 11.72 -1.86 16.31
C ALA A 289 12.90 -2.83 16.49
N GLU A 290 13.75 -2.58 17.49
CA GLU A 290 14.96 -3.35 17.76
C GLU A 290 14.66 -4.81 18.08
N GLY A 291 15.57 -5.75 17.80
CA GLY A 291 15.34 -7.17 18.10
C GLY A 291 15.14 -7.46 19.60
N ASN A 292 14.44 -8.53 19.96
CA ASN A 292 14.38 -9.03 21.35
C ASN A 292 14.80 -10.51 21.44
N GLU A 293 14.76 -11.09 22.66
CA GLU A 293 15.21 -12.47 22.91
C GLU A 293 14.30 -13.56 22.30
N LYS A 294 13.06 -13.24 21.89
CA LYS A 294 12.16 -14.20 21.23
C LYS A 294 12.62 -14.45 19.80
N VAL A 295 12.77 -15.73 19.42
CA VAL A 295 13.34 -16.19 18.12
C VAL A 295 12.76 -15.46 16.89
N MET A 296 11.46 -15.15 16.88
CA MET A 296 10.78 -14.48 15.76
C MET A 296 10.95 -12.95 15.75
N SER A 297 11.22 -12.34 16.90
CA SER A 297 11.40 -10.89 17.07
C SER A 297 12.87 -10.48 17.11
N ARG A 298 13.81 -11.44 17.04
CA ARG A 298 15.27 -11.20 17.00
C ARG A 298 15.73 -10.31 15.85
N TRP A 299 15.01 -10.33 14.73
CA TRP A 299 15.36 -9.61 13.50
C TRP A 299 14.81 -8.19 13.43
N GLY A 300 14.04 -7.76 14.43
CA GLY A 300 13.37 -6.46 14.44
C GLY A 300 12.01 -6.47 13.74
N HIS A 301 11.38 -5.30 13.64
CA HIS A 301 10.20 -5.06 12.78
C HIS A 301 10.39 -3.74 12.03
N SER A 302 10.21 -3.75 10.71
CA SER A 302 10.38 -2.57 9.87
C SER A 302 9.04 -1.89 9.58
N MET A 303 9.05 -0.57 9.70
CA MET A 303 7.94 0.32 9.42
C MET A 303 8.50 1.60 8.78
N LEU A 304 7.62 2.47 8.31
CA LEU A 304 7.99 3.83 7.90
C LEU A 304 7.20 4.84 8.72
N ARG A 305 7.84 5.88 9.23
CA ARG A 305 7.17 6.98 9.91
C ARG A 305 7.06 8.17 8.98
N LEU A 306 5.87 8.73 8.87
CA LEU A 306 5.61 10.01 8.26
C LEU A 306 5.74 11.09 9.33
N VAL A 307 6.73 11.99 9.18
CA VAL A 307 6.90 13.17 10.05
C VAL A 307 5.98 14.26 9.51
N VAL A 308 4.75 14.30 10.03
CA VAL A 308 3.69 15.24 9.61
C VAL A 308 3.68 16.47 10.51
N CYS A 309 3.76 17.65 9.91
CA CYS A 309 3.64 18.92 10.62
C CYS A 309 2.21 19.14 11.15
N ALA A 310 2.10 19.77 12.31
CA ALA A 310 0.83 20.25 12.85
C ALA A 310 0.12 21.19 11.85
N PRO A 311 -1.22 21.22 11.83
CA PRO A 311 -1.97 22.18 11.00
C PRO A 311 -1.48 23.61 11.24
N GLY A 312 -1.19 24.35 10.17
CA GLY A 312 -0.68 25.72 10.22
C GLY A 312 0.82 25.85 10.54
N ARG A 313 1.53 24.76 10.89
CA ARG A 313 2.99 24.80 11.07
C ARG A 313 3.71 24.80 9.70
N PRO A 314 4.66 25.72 9.46
CA PRO A 314 5.55 25.64 8.31
C PRO A 314 6.37 24.36 8.32
N ARG A 315 6.51 23.73 7.15
CA ARG A 315 7.31 22.51 7.01
C ARG A 315 8.77 22.75 7.37
N GLY A 316 9.29 22.01 8.34
CA GLY A 316 10.67 22.12 8.80
C GLY A 316 11.02 21.13 9.93
N PRO A 317 12.25 21.19 10.47
CA PRO A 317 12.72 20.28 11.52
C PRO A 317 11.81 20.22 12.75
N ASP A 318 11.19 21.36 13.11
CA ASP A 318 10.28 21.47 14.25
C ASP A 318 9.06 20.56 14.15
N CYS A 319 8.67 20.12 12.94
CA CYS A 319 7.58 19.17 12.77
C CYS A 319 7.86 17.85 13.53
N ARG A 320 9.12 17.51 13.82
CA ARG A 320 9.45 16.33 14.64
C ARG A 320 8.86 16.36 16.06
N LEU A 321 8.54 17.54 16.57
CA LEU A 321 7.92 17.71 17.89
C LEU A 321 6.40 17.50 17.86
N ASP A 322 5.80 17.46 16.68
CA ASP A 322 4.35 17.32 16.48
C ASP A 322 3.92 15.84 16.49
N LEU A 323 4.41 15.08 17.47
CA LEU A 323 4.29 13.60 17.54
C LEU A 323 2.86 13.08 17.37
N GLN A 324 1.85 13.85 17.80
CA GLN A 324 0.44 13.50 17.70
C GLN A 324 -0.09 13.41 16.25
N TYR A 325 0.55 14.10 15.30
CA TYR A 325 0.14 14.09 13.89
C TYR A 325 0.91 13.07 13.06
N HIS A 326 1.97 12.47 13.62
CA HIS A 326 2.79 11.52 12.89
C HIS A 326 2.06 10.21 12.66
N LEU A 327 2.27 9.67 11.47
CA LEU A 327 1.68 8.40 11.05
C LEU A 327 2.78 7.37 10.87
N VAL A 328 2.43 6.10 11.08
CA VAL A 328 3.28 4.96 10.85
C VAL A 328 2.62 4.07 9.81
N LEU A 329 3.37 3.82 8.75
CA LEU A 329 3.05 2.86 7.71
C LEU A 329 3.64 1.51 8.12
N SER A 330 2.79 0.51 8.31
CA SER A 330 3.22 -0.81 8.74
C SER A 330 2.49 -1.92 7.99
N PHE A 331 3.26 -2.83 7.41
CA PHE A 331 2.74 -4.11 6.92
C PHE A 331 2.59 -5.08 8.09
N ARG A 332 1.35 -5.53 8.35
CA ARG A 332 1.00 -6.49 9.42
C ARG A 332 -0.17 -7.36 8.93
N ALA A 333 -0.53 -8.40 9.68
CA ALA A 333 -1.76 -9.15 9.39
C ALA A 333 -2.99 -8.60 10.13
N PHE A 334 -2.81 -8.01 11.32
CA PHE A 334 -3.88 -7.36 12.08
C PHE A 334 -3.39 -6.10 12.80
N VAL A 335 -4.32 -5.18 13.06
CA VAL A 335 -4.09 -3.87 13.70
C VAL A 335 -3.41 -3.98 15.06
N ASN A 336 -3.78 -4.99 15.85
CA ASN A 336 -3.30 -5.21 17.23
C ASN A 336 -2.37 -6.42 17.36
N ASP A 337 -1.82 -6.92 16.26
CA ASP A 337 -1.04 -8.15 16.25
C ASP A 337 0.31 -7.95 15.58
N VAL A 338 1.33 -7.72 16.39
CA VAL A 338 2.74 -7.87 16.00
C VAL A 338 3.17 -9.33 16.10
N GLN A 339 2.46 -10.16 16.88
CA GLN A 339 2.81 -11.54 17.20
C GLN A 339 1.94 -12.52 16.41
N LEU A 340 2.16 -12.50 15.09
CA LEU A 340 1.66 -13.50 14.16
C LEU A 340 1.92 -14.92 14.68
N SER A 341 0.96 -15.84 14.56
CA SER A 341 1.17 -17.20 15.05
C SER A 341 2.17 -17.93 14.15
N SER A 342 3.15 -18.60 14.77
CA SER A 342 4.33 -19.15 14.11
C SER A 342 4.02 -20.17 13.00
N TRP A 343 2.89 -20.88 13.07
CA TRP A 343 2.55 -21.93 12.09
C TRP A 343 1.93 -21.37 10.79
N ARG A 344 1.13 -20.31 10.88
CA ARG A 344 0.37 -19.76 9.75
C ARG A 344 1.17 -18.81 8.86
N GLY A 345 2.13 -18.09 9.41
CA GLY A 345 3.05 -17.30 8.59
C GLY A 345 4.14 -18.13 7.91
N LEU A 346 4.26 -19.43 8.21
CA LEU A 346 5.09 -20.37 7.44
C LEU A 346 4.36 -20.91 6.20
N THR A 347 3.02 -20.94 6.21
CA THR A 347 2.18 -21.43 5.09
C THR A 347 1.59 -20.30 4.22
N GLY A 348 1.73 -19.03 4.62
CA GLY A 348 1.22 -17.89 3.85
C GLY A 348 -0.23 -17.53 4.08
N SER A 349 -0.83 -17.97 5.19
CA SER A 349 -2.27 -17.81 5.43
C SER A 349 -2.67 -16.46 6.04
N TYR A 350 -1.75 -15.50 6.13
CA TYR A 350 -2.05 -14.15 6.61
C TYR A 350 -2.07 -13.16 5.45
N PRO A 351 -3.02 -12.23 5.40
CA PRO A 351 -2.95 -11.15 4.43
C PRO A 351 -1.78 -10.21 4.76
N SER A 352 -1.12 -9.68 3.72
CA SER A 352 -0.13 -8.61 3.83
C SER A 352 -0.78 -7.32 3.35
N ARG A 353 -1.04 -6.40 4.28
CA ARG A 353 -1.74 -5.14 4.00
C ARG A 353 -1.05 -3.97 4.68
N LEU A 354 -1.14 -2.80 4.06
CA LEU A 354 -0.53 -1.58 4.57
C LEU A 354 -1.49 -0.86 5.51
N PHE A 355 -1.14 -0.84 6.79
CA PHE A 355 -1.86 -0.07 7.81
C PHE A 355 -1.24 1.31 7.97
N VAL A 356 -2.11 2.31 8.18
CA VAL A 356 -1.74 3.66 8.61
C VAL A 356 -2.16 3.82 10.06
N LEU A 357 -1.20 3.99 10.96
CA LEU A 357 -1.39 4.01 12.41
C LEU A 357 -0.86 5.30 13.04
N PRO A 358 -1.42 5.79 14.15
CA PRO A 358 -0.83 6.89 14.90
C PRO A 358 0.51 6.48 15.49
N LEU A 359 1.51 7.37 15.44
CA LEU A 359 2.83 7.10 16.02
C LEU A 359 2.74 6.78 17.52
N ALA A 360 1.89 7.49 18.27
CA ALA A 360 1.73 7.29 19.70
C ALA A 360 1.34 5.84 20.05
N GLN A 361 0.45 5.23 19.26
CA GLN A 361 0.06 3.83 19.43
C GLN A 361 1.25 2.88 19.23
N VAL A 362 2.01 3.08 18.15
CA VAL A 362 3.17 2.23 17.82
C VAL A 362 4.28 2.37 18.86
N VAL A 363 4.54 3.60 19.33
CA VAL A 363 5.51 3.85 20.42
C VAL A 363 5.09 3.12 21.68
N ASP A 364 3.82 3.22 22.08
CA ASP A 364 3.32 2.56 23.29
C ASP A 364 3.38 1.03 23.19
N GLU A 365 2.98 0.48 22.04
CA GLU A 365 3.04 -0.95 21.75
C GLU A 365 4.47 -1.50 21.90
N TYR A 366 5.45 -0.93 21.22
CA TYR A 366 6.81 -1.45 21.26
C TYR A 366 7.55 -1.11 22.56
N THR A 367 7.48 0.15 23.02
CA THR A 367 8.32 0.60 24.14
C THR A 367 7.79 0.18 25.51
N LYS A 368 6.47 0.10 25.68
CA LYS A 368 5.83 -0.20 26.97
C LYS A 368 5.33 -1.64 27.06
N VAL A 369 4.88 -2.24 25.96
CA VAL A 369 4.32 -3.60 25.97
C VAL A 369 5.37 -4.63 25.56
N GLU A 370 6.01 -4.46 24.41
CA GLU A 370 7.07 -5.39 23.98
C GLU A 370 8.43 -5.13 24.64
N LEU A 371 8.57 -3.99 25.33
CA LEU A 371 9.80 -3.54 25.99
C LEU A 371 11.00 -3.44 25.04
N ARG A 372 10.75 -2.96 23.82
CA ARG A 372 11.74 -2.78 22.74
C ARG A 372 11.95 -1.30 22.43
N GLY A 373 13.18 -0.92 22.13
CA GLY A 373 13.48 0.41 21.61
C GLY A 373 12.97 0.56 20.17
N LEU A 374 12.66 1.79 19.79
CA LEU A 374 12.41 2.18 18.40
C LEU A 374 13.49 3.16 17.95
N GLN A 375 13.98 2.95 16.73
CA GLN A 375 14.86 3.89 16.02
C GLN A 375 14.10 4.46 14.82
N SER A 376 14.09 5.77 14.66
CA SER A 376 13.41 6.51 13.59
C SER A 376 14.48 7.25 12.80
N VAL A 377 14.94 6.66 11.69
CA VAL A 377 16.09 7.15 10.93
C VAL A 377 15.62 7.81 9.63
N PRO A 378 15.92 9.09 9.38
CA PRO A 378 15.46 9.80 8.19
C PRO A 378 15.95 9.16 6.89
N LEU A 379 15.05 8.94 5.94
CA LEU A 379 15.41 8.66 4.55
C LEU A 379 15.82 9.95 3.85
N LYS A 380 16.89 9.88 3.05
CA LYS A 380 17.37 10.97 2.20
C LYS A 380 16.53 11.07 0.93
N LEU A 381 15.29 11.54 1.10
CA LEU A 381 14.33 11.77 0.03
C LEU A 381 14.22 13.26 -0.31
N THR A 382 14.12 13.55 -1.60
CA THR A 382 13.78 14.89 -2.09
C THR A 382 12.27 15.16 -1.94
N ARG A 383 11.85 16.41 -2.12
CA ARG A 383 10.43 16.78 -2.04
C ARG A 383 9.54 16.05 -3.05
N PRO A 384 9.91 15.96 -4.35
CA PRO A 384 9.14 15.18 -5.31
C PRO A 384 9.08 13.69 -4.93
N GLU A 385 10.20 13.12 -4.45
CA GLU A 385 10.24 11.71 -4.03
C GLU A 385 9.33 11.43 -2.82
N ILE A 386 9.20 12.37 -1.88
CA ILE A 386 8.22 12.26 -0.79
C ILE A 386 6.80 12.27 -1.37
N ALA A 387 6.48 13.16 -2.31
CA ALA A 387 5.15 13.19 -2.91
C ALA A 387 4.81 11.89 -3.65
N ASP A 388 5.72 11.39 -4.48
CA ASP A 388 5.57 10.12 -5.22
C ASP A 388 5.46 8.92 -4.27
N PHE A 389 6.22 8.92 -3.17
CA PHE A 389 6.13 7.89 -2.14
C PHE A 389 4.77 7.89 -1.44
N LEU A 390 4.21 9.06 -1.12
CA LEU A 390 2.90 9.17 -0.45
C LEU A 390 1.77 8.78 -1.40
N GLU A 391 1.90 9.08 -2.69
CA GLU A 391 1.00 8.61 -3.73
C GLU A 391 0.98 7.09 -3.81
N ARG A 392 2.17 6.46 -3.89
CA ARG A 392 2.29 5.00 -3.91
C ARG A 392 1.76 4.38 -2.62
N THR A 393 2.02 5.01 -1.47
CA THR A 393 1.48 4.62 -0.16
C THR A 393 -0.04 4.58 -0.20
N ALA A 394 -0.68 5.61 -0.73
CA ALA A 394 -2.13 5.64 -0.85
C ALA A 394 -2.65 4.54 -1.79
N GLN A 395 -2.02 4.35 -2.95
CA GLN A 395 -2.41 3.28 -3.87
C GLN A 395 -2.33 1.89 -3.20
N VAL A 396 -1.21 1.59 -2.52
CA VAL A 396 -1.03 0.33 -1.81
C VAL A 396 -2.06 0.18 -0.70
N HIS A 397 -2.29 1.23 0.10
CA HIS A 397 -3.27 1.20 1.19
C HIS A 397 -4.68 0.88 0.69
N TRP A 398 -5.10 1.44 -0.45
CA TRP A 398 -6.45 1.24 -0.99
C TRP A 398 -6.61 -0.01 -1.85
N SER A 399 -5.57 -0.47 -2.55
CA SER A 399 -5.74 -1.45 -3.63
C SER A 399 -5.08 -2.80 -3.37
N TYR A 400 -4.07 -2.86 -2.49
CA TYR A 400 -3.23 -4.04 -2.30
C TYR A 400 -3.83 -5.04 -1.30
N ASP A 401 -4.01 -6.29 -1.71
CA ASP A 401 -4.37 -7.41 -0.83
C ASP A 401 -3.37 -8.56 -0.98
N GLY A 402 -2.22 -8.42 -0.33
CA GLY A 402 -1.09 -9.34 -0.41
C GLY A 402 -1.23 -10.59 0.46
N GLN A 403 -0.24 -11.50 0.36
CA GLN A 403 -0.06 -12.64 1.28
C GLN A 403 1.25 -12.50 2.05
N TYR A 404 1.17 -12.59 3.38
CA TYR A 404 2.28 -12.41 4.30
C TYR A 404 2.94 -13.74 4.67
N TYR A 405 4.27 -13.78 4.60
CA TYR A 405 5.11 -14.94 4.96
C TYR A 405 6.26 -14.48 5.85
N PHE A 406 6.62 -15.24 6.90
CA PHE A 406 7.69 -14.84 7.82
C PHE A 406 9.07 -14.75 7.17
N VAL A 407 9.38 -15.66 6.25
CA VAL A 407 10.73 -15.83 5.67
C VAL A 407 10.89 -15.09 4.34
N THR A 408 9.79 -14.85 3.63
CA THR A 408 9.80 -14.24 2.29
C THR A 408 9.06 -12.90 2.31
N ASN A 409 7.77 -12.87 1.98
CA ASN A 409 6.97 -11.66 1.88
C ASN A 409 6.60 -11.13 3.28
N ASN A 410 7.60 -10.63 4.02
CA ASN A 410 7.48 -10.10 5.37
C ASN A 410 7.53 -8.56 5.38
N CYS A 411 7.45 -7.95 6.56
CA CYS A 411 7.45 -6.50 6.73
C CYS A 411 8.63 -5.78 6.05
N ALA A 412 9.82 -6.38 6.01
CA ALA A 412 10.99 -5.78 5.37
C ALA A 412 10.89 -5.84 3.84
N VAL A 413 10.44 -6.98 3.30
CA VAL A 413 10.24 -7.13 1.85
C VAL A 413 9.14 -6.20 1.34
N GLU A 414 8.05 -6.06 2.07
CA GLU A 414 6.95 -5.16 1.69
C GLU A 414 7.35 -3.69 1.81
N THR A 415 8.11 -3.33 2.86
CA THR A 415 8.68 -1.99 3.00
C THR A 415 9.65 -1.67 1.87
N PHE A 416 10.49 -2.64 1.48
CA PHE A 416 11.36 -2.51 0.31
C PHE A 416 10.55 -2.30 -0.98
N LYS A 417 9.55 -3.14 -1.26
CA LYS A 417 8.69 -3.01 -2.44
C LYS A 417 8.01 -1.64 -2.50
N LEU A 418 7.50 -1.14 -1.36
CA LEU A 418 6.90 0.18 -1.28
C LEU A 418 7.91 1.30 -1.59
N LEU A 419 9.12 1.23 -1.04
CA LEU A 419 10.20 2.20 -1.33
C LEU A 419 10.68 2.11 -2.78
N HIS A 420 10.85 0.90 -3.31
CA HIS A 420 11.25 0.62 -4.69
C HIS A 420 10.25 1.22 -5.69
N ASP A 421 8.96 0.92 -5.53
CA ASP A 421 7.92 1.31 -6.48
C ASP A 421 7.54 2.79 -6.36
N GLY A 422 7.65 3.35 -5.14
CA GLY A 422 7.28 4.72 -4.81
C GLY A 422 8.39 5.75 -5.02
N VAL A 423 9.66 5.33 -5.05
CA VAL A 423 10.81 6.21 -5.27
C VAL A 423 11.72 5.58 -6.34
N PRO A 424 11.58 5.95 -7.63
CA PRO A 424 12.29 5.29 -8.72
C PRO A 424 13.81 5.18 -8.54
N ARG A 425 14.45 6.19 -7.94
CA ARG A 425 15.90 6.15 -7.63
C ARG A 425 16.28 5.01 -6.68
N LEU A 426 15.38 4.59 -5.79
CA LEU A 426 15.61 3.48 -4.87
C LEU A 426 15.47 2.11 -5.55
N ALA A 427 14.78 2.03 -6.70
CA ALA A 427 14.73 0.81 -7.50
C ALA A 427 16.13 0.40 -7.98
N ASP A 428 16.97 1.38 -8.36
CA ASP A 428 18.34 1.15 -8.81
C ASP A 428 19.33 0.83 -7.67
N ALA A 429 18.91 0.99 -6.40
CA ALA A 429 19.80 0.91 -5.24
C ALA A 429 20.09 -0.52 -4.74
N GLN A 430 19.38 -1.55 -5.25
CA GLN A 430 19.50 -2.97 -4.84
C GLN A 430 19.34 -3.19 -3.33
N LEU A 431 18.21 -2.79 -2.79
CA LEU A 431 17.88 -2.99 -1.38
C LEU A 431 17.34 -4.41 -1.11
N ASP A 432 17.95 -5.41 -1.75
CA ASP A 432 17.43 -6.78 -1.84
C ASP A 432 17.64 -7.59 -0.56
N VAL A 433 16.89 -7.23 0.48
CA VAL A 433 17.03 -7.75 1.83
C VAL A 433 15.68 -8.16 2.41
N ILE A 434 15.69 -9.29 3.11
CA ILE A 434 14.49 -9.93 3.68
C ILE A 434 14.33 -9.68 5.18
N THR A 435 15.25 -8.96 5.82
CA THR A 435 15.24 -8.72 7.28
C THR A 435 15.17 -7.22 7.59
N PRO A 436 14.43 -6.78 8.62
CA PRO A 436 14.34 -5.37 9.00
C PRO A 436 15.68 -4.69 9.27
N THR A 437 16.57 -5.32 10.03
CA THR A 437 17.91 -4.78 10.29
C THR A 437 18.76 -4.74 9.02
N GLY A 438 18.75 -5.81 8.22
CA GLY A 438 19.50 -5.85 6.98
C GLY A 438 19.03 -4.82 5.94
N LEU A 439 17.73 -4.48 5.89
CA LEU A 439 17.24 -3.41 5.03
C LEU A 439 17.76 -2.04 5.50
N MET A 440 17.79 -1.79 6.82
CA MET A 440 18.44 -0.60 7.38
C MET A 440 19.93 -0.55 7.01
N ASP A 441 20.66 -1.66 7.16
CA ASP A 441 22.08 -1.73 6.82
C ASP A 441 22.33 -1.46 5.33
N ALA A 442 21.48 -1.98 4.45
CA ALA A 442 21.54 -1.72 3.02
C ALA A 442 21.28 -0.25 2.68
N LEU A 443 20.25 0.35 3.29
CA LEU A 443 19.97 1.79 3.16
C LEU A 443 21.15 2.64 3.63
N ARG A 444 21.76 2.30 4.78
CA ARG A 444 22.93 2.99 5.32
C ARG A 444 24.13 2.86 4.40
N PHE A 445 24.45 1.66 3.94
CA PHE A 445 25.59 1.40 3.06
C PHE A 445 25.49 2.16 1.73
N LYS A 446 24.26 2.37 1.24
CA LYS A 446 23.97 3.12 0.01
C LYS A 446 23.84 4.64 0.24
N ASP A 447 24.09 5.12 1.45
CA ASP A 447 23.92 6.52 1.85
C ASP A 447 22.50 7.05 1.59
N LEU A 448 21.49 6.23 1.84
CA LEU A 448 20.06 6.55 1.62
C LEU A 448 19.33 6.95 2.91
N VAL A 449 20.00 6.85 4.06
CA VAL A 449 19.49 7.25 5.36
C VAL A 449 20.52 8.10 6.10
N ASP A 450 20.05 8.96 6.99
CA ASP A 450 20.91 9.71 7.90
C ASP A 450 20.95 9.07 9.29
N THR A 451 21.95 8.21 9.52
CA THR A 451 22.13 7.55 10.82
C THR A 451 22.83 8.42 11.87
N SER A 452 23.42 9.56 11.48
CA SER A 452 24.14 10.44 12.42
C SER A 452 23.22 11.05 13.48
N VAL A 453 21.91 11.11 13.20
CA VAL A 453 20.89 11.54 14.16
C VAL A 453 20.79 10.67 15.42
N LEU A 454 21.42 9.49 15.42
CA LEU A 454 21.47 8.56 16.55
C LEU A 454 22.78 8.65 17.35
N ASP A 455 23.76 9.45 16.91
CA ASP A 455 25.10 9.51 17.51
C ASP A 455 25.08 10.08 18.93
N ASP A 456 24.19 11.06 19.21
CA ASP A 456 23.88 11.54 20.56
C ASP A 456 22.55 10.94 21.03
N PRO A 457 22.55 9.95 21.94
CA PRO A 457 21.32 9.31 22.42
C PRO A 457 20.35 10.27 23.10
N ARG A 458 20.84 11.33 23.76
CA ARG A 458 19.97 12.29 24.47
C ARG A 458 19.24 13.18 23.48
N GLU A 459 19.96 13.67 22.48
CA GLU A 459 19.38 14.47 21.41
C GLU A 459 18.44 13.63 20.54
N ALA A 460 18.82 12.39 20.23
CA ALA A 460 17.98 11.44 19.52
C ALA A 460 16.65 11.20 20.24
N LEU A 461 16.66 11.05 21.57
CA LEU A 461 15.45 10.92 22.38
C LEU A 461 14.62 12.22 22.36
N ARG A 462 15.27 13.38 22.52
CA ARG A 462 14.61 14.69 22.57
C ARG A 462 13.89 15.04 21.27
N LEU A 463 14.50 14.74 20.13
CA LEU A 463 13.97 15.03 18.79
C LEU A 463 13.12 13.88 18.21
N GLY A 464 12.94 12.80 18.97
CA GLY A 464 12.14 11.64 18.56
C GLY A 464 12.77 10.82 17.44
N TYR A 465 14.10 10.83 17.30
CA TYR A 465 14.84 9.86 16.47
C TYR A 465 14.99 8.51 17.17
N ARG A 466 14.80 8.48 18.49
CA ARG A 466 14.83 7.27 19.31
C ARG A 466 13.70 7.30 20.33
N PHE A 467 13.05 6.17 20.52
CA PHE A 467 12.11 5.96 21.62
C PHE A 467 12.62 4.81 22.46
N ASP A 468 13.06 5.12 23.67
CA ASP A 468 13.63 4.12 24.55
C ASP A 468 12.57 3.14 25.05
N SER A 469 12.99 1.88 25.17
CA SER A 469 12.23 0.88 25.89
C SER A 469 12.00 1.33 27.33
N PHE A 470 10.79 1.10 27.85
CA PHE A 470 10.50 1.32 29.26
C PHE A 470 11.18 0.27 30.16
N ARG A 471 11.88 -0.74 29.59
CA ARG A 471 12.65 -1.74 30.34
C ARG A 471 13.57 -1.11 31.36
N GLU A 472 14.39 -0.12 30.98
CA GLU A 472 15.33 0.51 31.92
C GLU A 472 14.62 1.25 33.05
N ARG A 473 13.49 1.90 32.73
CA ARG A 473 12.65 2.60 33.72
C ARG A 473 12.01 1.62 34.68
N PHE A 474 11.47 0.52 34.17
CA PHE A 474 10.92 -0.55 34.98
C PHE A 474 12.02 -1.25 35.80
N GLN A 475 13.19 -1.47 35.23
CA GLN A 475 14.35 -2.00 35.94
C GLN A 475 14.82 -1.06 37.06
N ALA A 476 14.77 0.27 36.86
CA ALA A 476 15.07 1.24 37.90
C ALA A 476 14.04 1.19 39.03
N MET A 477 12.74 1.12 38.71
CA MET A 477 11.67 0.93 39.71
C MET A 477 11.85 -0.41 40.44
N PHE A 478 12.20 -1.47 39.72
CA PHE A 478 12.47 -2.78 40.29
C PHE A 478 13.70 -2.75 41.21
N LYS A 479 14.79 -2.05 40.86
CA LYS A 479 15.94 -1.87 41.75
C LYS A 479 15.53 -1.19 43.07
N VAL A 480 14.70 -0.15 43.02
CA VAL A 480 14.15 0.52 44.22
C VAL A 480 13.35 -0.47 45.06
N ALA A 481 12.41 -1.20 44.44
CA ALA A 481 11.62 -2.21 45.14
C ALA A 481 12.49 -3.32 45.74
N ARG A 482 13.47 -3.82 44.98
CA ARG A 482 14.41 -4.87 45.37
C ARG A 482 15.26 -4.48 46.57
N GLU A 483 15.82 -3.27 46.58
CA GLU A 483 16.67 -2.80 47.68
C GLU A 483 15.89 -2.60 48.99
N ARG A 484 14.67 -2.07 48.87
CA ARG A 484 13.76 -1.75 49.98
C ARG A 484 13.12 -3.00 50.59
N LEU A 485 12.67 -3.93 49.74
CA LEU A 485 11.92 -5.12 50.13
C LEU A 485 12.78 -6.38 50.20
N LYS A 486 14.06 -6.30 49.84
CA LYS A 486 14.99 -7.44 49.74
C LYS A 486 14.47 -8.55 48.83
N LEU A 487 13.96 -8.16 47.65
CA LEU A 487 13.38 -9.10 46.69
C LEU A 487 14.48 -10.02 46.11
N PRO A 488 14.21 -11.34 45.96
CA PRO A 488 15.22 -12.30 45.47
C PRO A 488 15.39 -12.28 43.94
N GLN A 489 14.49 -11.64 43.18
CA GLN A 489 14.55 -11.61 41.72
C GLN A 489 15.74 -10.75 41.24
N ALA A 490 16.43 -11.23 40.20
CA ALA A 490 17.62 -10.57 39.67
C ALA A 490 17.28 -9.30 38.89
N ASP A 491 16.20 -9.33 38.10
CA ASP A 491 15.78 -8.27 37.19
C ASP A 491 14.25 -8.12 37.12
N VAL A 492 13.82 -7.12 36.36
CA VAL A 492 12.41 -6.79 36.19
C VAL A 492 11.67 -7.88 35.40
N GLU A 493 12.32 -8.58 34.49
CA GLU A 493 11.73 -9.69 33.75
C GLU A 493 11.36 -10.85 34.68
N ALA A 494 12.28 -11.22 35.59
CA ALA A 494 12.05 -12.24 36.61
C ALA A 494 10.94 -11.81 37.59
N TRP A 495 10.85 -10.52 37.91
CA TRP A 495 9.74 -9.98 38.70
C TRP A 495 8.39 -10.06 37.97
N LEU A 496 8.34 -9.63 36.71
CA LEU A 496 7.13 -9.65 35.89
C LEU A 496 6.70 -11.08 35.52
N ALA A 497 7.58 -12.06 35.64
CA ALA A 497 7.28 -13.49 35.43
C ALA A 497 6.61 -14.16 36.63
N LEU A 498 6.64 -13.54 37.82
CA LEU A 498 5.94 -14.06 39.00
C LEU A 498 4.42 -14.09 38.79
N THR A 499 3.72 -14.92 39.54
CA THR A 499 2.25 -14.86 39.59
C THR A 499 1.79 -13.59 40.31
N PRO A 500 0.57 -13.08 40.03
CA PRO A 500 0.03 -11.91 40.73
C PRO A 500 0.01 -12.09 42.25
N GLN A 501 -0.22 -13.30 42.76
CA GLN A 501 -0.22 -13.62 44.19
C GLN A 501 1.19 -13.49 44.79
N GLN A 502 2.21 -14.05 44.13
CA GLN A 502 3.61 -13.95 44.58
C GLN A 502 4.07 -12.50 44.66
N ARG A 503 3.65 -11.64 43.71
CA ARG A 503 3.93 -10.20 43.77
C ARG A 503 3.20 -9.53 44.94
N ARG A 504 1.93 -9.87 45.16
CA ARG A 504 1.08 -9.31 46.24
C ARG A 504 1.69 -9.47 47.63
N GLU A 505 2.36 -10.58 47.91
CA GLU A 505 3.02 -10.86 49.21
C GLU A 505 4.05 -9.79 49.63
N GLN A 506 4.51 -8.96 48.70
CA GLN A 506 5.50 -7.92 48.95
C GLN A 506 4.85 -6.57 49.29
N PHE A 507 3.56 -6.37 48.99
CA PHE A 507 2.93 -5.04 48.98
C PHE A 507 2.76 -4.45 50.38
N GLN A 508 2.34 -5.27 51.36
CA GLN A 508 2.12 -4.79 52.73
C GLN A 508 3.39 -4.26 53.41
N ARG A 509 4.56 -4.80 53.02
CA ARG A 509 5.86 -4.41 53.57
C ARG A 509 6.46 -3.20 52.85
N ALA A 510 5.82 -2.72 51.79
CA ALA A 510 6.33 -1.63 50.98
C ALA A 510 6.05 -0.29 51.67
N ASP A 511 7.12 0.50 51.84
CA ASP A 511 7.04 1.91 52.19
C ASP A 511 6.57 2.75 50.98
N LEU A 512 6.31 4.05 51.19
CA LEU A 512 5.71 4.91 50.16
C LEU A 512 6.45 4.84 48.81
N ARG A 513 7.79 4.85 48.86
CA ARG A 513 8.64 4.83 47.66
C ARG A 513 8.64 3.45 46.99
N ALA A 514 8.69 2.37 47.77
CA ALA A 514 8.58 1.02 47.26
C ALA A 514 7.19 0.75 46.66
N SER A 515 6.11 1.24 47.29
CA SER A 515 4.74 1.11 46.78
C SER A 515 4.54 1.85 45.46
N ALA A 516 5.11 3.06 45.32
CA ALA A 516 5.08 3.80 44.06
C ALA A 516 5.80 3.03 42.93
N ALA A 517 6.96 2.45 43.23
CA ALA A 517 7.70 1.63 42.28
C ALA A 517 6.93 0.35 41.90
N LEU A 518 6.37 -0.35 42.89
CA LEU A 518 5.55 -1.55 42.67
C LEU A 518 4.28 -1.25 41.86
N LEU A 519 3.65 -0.09 42.05
CA LEU A 519 2.47 0.30 41.26
C LEU A 519 2.80 0.40 39.77
N LEU A 520 3.92 1.03 39.41
CA LEU A 520 4.37 1.10 38.01
C LEU A 520 4.72 -0.28 37.43
N LEU A 521 5.34 -1.15 38.24
CA LEU A 521 5.66 -2.52 37.84
C LEU A 521 4.41 -3.38 37.67
N GLU A 522 3.41 -3.21 38.53
CA GLU A 522 2.14 -3.94 38.43
C GLU A 522 1.31 -3.47 37.23
N GLN A 523 1.39 -2.18 36.86
CA GLN A 523 0.80 -1.69 35.62
C GLN A 523 1.47 -2.33 34.39
N ALA A 524 2.79 -2.53 34.43
CA ALA A 524 3.51 -3.25 33.38
C ALA A 524 3.10 -4.74 33.34
N ALA A 525 2.93 -5.37 34.51
CA ALA A 525 2.46 -6.75 34.61
C ALA A 525 1.05 -6.92 34.04
N TYR A 526 0.15 -5.96 34.30
CA TYR A 526 -1.22 -5.96 33.77
C TYR A 526 -1.24 -5.90 32.23
N ARG A 527 -0.46 -4.99 31.64
CA ARG A 527 -0.34 -4.88 30.17
C ARG A 527 0.19 -6.17 29.54
N ARG A 528 1.18 -6.79 30.17
CA ARG A 528 1.73 -8.08 29.72
C ARG A 528 0.68 -9.20 29.81
N ALA A 529 -0.07 -9.26 30.90
CA ALA A 529 -1.15 -10.24 31.08
C ALA A 529 -2.26 -10.07 30.03
N LEU A 530 -2.62 -8.83 29.69
CA LEU A 530 -3.58 -8.55 28.61
C LEU A 530 -3.09 -9.08 27.25
N LEU A 531 -1.82 -8.87 26.91
CA LEU A 531 -1.25 -9.39 25.66
C LEU A 531 -1.23 -10.93 25.63
N GLN A 532 -0.89 -11.56 26.75
CA GLN A 532 -0.90 -13.02 26.89
C GLN A 532 -2.32 -13.58 26.73
N ALA A 533 -3.32 -12.92 27.35
CA ALA A 533 -4.73 -13.27 27.20
C ALA A 533 -5.21 -13.14 25.75
N GLN A 534 -4.83 -12.08 25.04
CA GLN A 534 -5.14 -11.92 23.61
C GLN A 534 -4.51 -13.03 22.76
N THR A 535 -3.25 -13.37 23.03
CA THR A 535 -2.53 -14.44 22.33
C THR A 535 -3.21 -15.79 22.57
N GLU A 536 -3.60 -16.09 23.81
CA GLU A 536 -4.31 -17.31 24.16
C GLU A 536 -5.67 -17.41 23.47
N LEU A 537 -6.46 -16.32 23.47
CA LEU A 537 -7.76 -16.29 22.78
C LEU A 537 -7.60 -16.59 21.29
N LYS A 538 -6.59 -15.99 20.67
CA LYS A 538 -6.24 -16.26 19.27
C LYS A 538 -5.88 -17.73 19.10
N ASP A 539 -4.96 -18.28 19.89
CA ASP A 539 -4.52 -19.67 19.74
C ASP A 539 -5.67 -20.67 19.94
N ARG A 540 -6.54 -20.45 20.95
CA ARG A 540 -7.74 -21.28 21.17
C ARG A 540 -8.74 -21.17 20.03
N TYR A 541 -8.99 -19.95 19.53
CA TYR A 541 -9.89 -19.73 18.39
C TYR A 541 -9.38 -20.40 17.11
N LEU A 542 -8.05 -20.38 16.90
CA LEU A 542 -7.40 -20.99 15.74
C LEU A 542 -7.17 -22.51 15.88
N GLY A 543 -7.27 -23.03 17.11
CA GLY A 543 -7.08 -24.43 17.45
C GLY A 543 -8.21 -25.35 16.94
N GLN A 544 -7.93 -26.65 16.90
CA GLN A 544 -8.92 -27.65 16.46
C GLN A 544 -9.69 -28.34 17.60
N ASP A 545 -9.49 -27.92 18.86
CA ASP A 545 -10.13 -28.52 20.04
C ASP A 545 -11.66 -28.39 19.98
N ALA A 546 -12.36 -29.50 20.16
CA ALA A 546 -13.82 -29.59 20.12
C ALA A 546 -14.50 -28.85 21.29
N VAL A 547 -13.86 -28.79 22.46
CA VAL A 547 -14.37 -28.10 23.65
C VAL A 547 -14.25 -26.58 23.48
N ASP A 548 -13.10 -26.12 22.98
CA ASP A 548 -12.92 -24.70 22.66
C ASP A 548 -13.90 -24.29 21.54
N LYS A 549 -14.05 -25.07 20.46
CA LYS A 549 -15.05 -24.83 19.41
C LYS A 549 -16.47 -24.73 19.96
N ALA A 550 -16.86 -25.56 20.94
CA ALA A 550 -18.17 -25.50 21.58
C ALA A 550 -18.36 -24.25 22.47
N ARG A 551 -17.30 -23.80 23.17
CA ARG A 551 -17.31 -22.55 23.97
C ARG A 551 -17.37 -21.31 23.08
N PHE A 552 -16.57 -21.29 22.01
CA PHE A 552 -16.71 -20.30 20.94
C PHE A 552 -18.04 -20.45 20.20
N GLY A 553 -18.78 -21.55 20.28
CA GLY A 553 -20.13 -21.63 19.70
C GLY A 553 -21.12 -20.60 20.28
N LYS A 554 -20.97 -20.20 21.56
CA LYS A 554 -21.87 -19.23 22.22
C LYS A 554 -21.40 -17.77 22.14
N ALA A 555 -20.10 -17.51 22.30
CA ALA A 555 -19.52 -16.15 22.24
C ALA A 555 -18.79 -15.86 20.91
N GLY A 556 -18.61 -16.89 20.08
CA GLY A 556 -17.91 -16.80 18.80
C GLY A 556 -18.74 -16.14 17.73
N GLY A 557 -20.07 -16.02 17.86
CA GLY A 557 -20.85 -15.17 16.96
C GLY A 557 -20.37 -13.71 17.01
N ALA A 558 -20.23 -13.14 18.22
CA ALA A 558 -19.73 -11.78 18.41
C ALA A 558 -18.23 -11.65 18.07
N LEU A 559 -17.40 -12.63 18.46
CA LEU A 559 -15.96 -12.61 18.14
C LEU A 559 -15.68 -12.80 16.64
N GLU A 560 -16.39 -13.72 15.98
CA GLU A 560 -16.31 -13.92 14.52
C GLU A 560 -16.80 -12.67 13.79
N GLN A 561 -17.86 -12.03 14.30
CA GLN A 561 -18.33 -10.76 13.77
C GLN A 561 -17.29 -9.65 13.95
N ILE A 562 -16.63 -9.53 15.10
CA ILE A 562 -15.50 -8.60 15.30
C ILE A 562 -14.32 -8.91 14.39
N LEU A 563 -13.98 -10.18 14.17
CA LEU A 563 -12.87 -10.56 13.31
C LEU A 563 -13.19 -10.30 11.83
N LYS A 564 -14.45 -10.51 11.40
CA LYS A 564 -14.95 -10.13 10.07
C LYS A 564 -15.00 -8.60 9.93
N ASP A 565 -15.53 -7.91 10.92
CA ASP A 565 -15.79 -6.47 10.90
C ASP A 565 -14.56 -5.63 11.29
N SER A 566 -13.49 -6.20 11.84
CA SER A 566 -12.18 -5.54 11.92
C SER A 566 -11.40 -5.69 10.62
N GLY A 567 -11.86 -6.57 9.71
CA GLY A 567 -11.31 -6.77 8.38
C GLY A 567 -11.28 -5.51 7.52
N TYR A 568 -12.26 -4.60 7.62
CA TYR A 568 -12.26 -3.38 6.80
C TYR A 568 -11.13 -2.40 7.18
N LEU A 569 -10.69 -2.38 8.44
CA LEU A 569 -9.53 -1.58 8.86
C LEU A 569 -8.25 -2.03 8.13
N SER A 570 -8.26 -3.28 7.67
CA SER A 570 -7.21 -3.84 6.85
C SER A 570 -7.51 -3.78 5.34
N ARG A 571 -8.77 -3.62 4.93
CA ARG A 571 -9.22 -3.49 3.53
C ARG A 571 -10.11 -2.26 3.35
N PRO A 572 -9.52 -1.06 3.27
CA PRO A 572 -10.30 0.18 3.21
C PRO A 572 -11.19 0.25 1.95
N ALA A 573 -10.82 -0.44 0.85
CA ALA A 573 -11.66 -0.55 -0.35
C ALA A 573 -13.08 -1.09 -0.09
N GLU A 574 -13.25 -1.97 0.90
CA GLU A 574 -14.57 -2.55 1.22
C GLU A 574 -15.59 -1.48 1.67
N LEU A 575 -15.15 -0.29 2.09
CA LEU A 575 -16.01 0.84 2.46
C LEU A 575 -16.76 1.43 1.26
N LEU A 576 -16.25 1.24 0.04
CA LEU A 576 -16.87 1.69 -1.22
C LEU A 576 -17.52 0.56 -2.01
N GLY A 577 -17.46 -0.68 -1.50
CA GLY A 577 -17.97 -1.84 -2.22
C GLY A 577 -17.28 -2.01 -3.58
N THR A 578 -18.08 -2.13 -4.64
CA THR A 578 -17.62 -2.22 -6.03
C THR A 578 -17.68 -0.87 -6.77
N ASP A 579 -18.03 0.22 -6.08
CA ASP A 579 -18.27 1.50 -6.73
C ASP A 579 -16.96 2.26 -6.95
N GLY A 580 -16.70 2.62 -8.21
CA GLY A 580 -15.49 3.35 -8.62
C GLY A 580 -14.21 2.51 -8.53
N TYR A 581 -13.08 3.14 -8.88
CA TYR A 581 -11.78 2.47 -8.92
C TYR A 581 -10.64 3.43 -8.52
N GLY A 582 -9.43 2.87 -8.36
CA GLY A 582 -8.24 3.60 -7.99
C GLY A 582 -8.37 4.29 -6.63
N LEU A 583 -7.68 5.42 -6.46
CA LEU A 583 -7.78 6.24 -5.26
C LEU A 583 -9.21 6.80 -5.10
N PRO A 584 -9.74 6.84 -3.87
CA PRO A 584 -11.02 7.47 -3.63
C PRO A 584 -11.05 8.95 -4.02
N GLN A 585 -12.12 9.37 -4.68
CA GLN A 585 -12.33 10.73 -5.15
C GLN A 585 -13.12 11.57 -4.14
N PRO A 586 -13.05 12.92 -4.18
CA PRO A 586 -13.79 13.78 -3.26
C PRO A 586 -15.30 13.50 -3.21
N GLY A 587 -15.92 13.13 -4.33
CA GLY A 587 -17.34 12.76 -4.39
C GLY A 587 -17.68 11.47 -3.63
N GLU A 588 -16.70 10.60 -3.40
CA GLU A 588 -16.83 9.33 -2.66
C GLU A 588 -16.61 9.54 -1.14
N TRP A 589 -16.23 10.75 -0.71
CA TRP A 589 -15.86 11.04 0.68
C TRP A 589 -17.02 10.96 1.67
N GLU A 590 -18.22 11.35 1.25
CA GLU A 590 -19.42 11.28 2.11
C GLU A 590 -19.79 9.83 2.42
N GLN A 591 -19.82 8.97 1.40
CA GLN A 591 -20.04 7.53 1.56
C GLN A 591 -18.97 6.88 2.44
N LEU A 592 -17.69 7.19 2.18
CA LEU A 592 -16.58 6.72 3.01
C LEU A 592 -16.77 7.12 4.47
N THR A 593 -17.09 8.38 4.73
CA THR A 593 -17.30 8.92 6.08
C THR A 593 -18.45 8.21 6.78
N ALA A 594 -19.59 8.08 6.10
CA ALA A 594 -20.77 7.42 6.65
C ALA A 594 -20.51 5.95 6.98
N GLU A 595 -19.95 5.17 6.04
CA GLU A 595 -19.71 3.74 6.24
C GLU A 595 -18.60 3.49 7.26
N SER A 596 -17.55 4.31 7.27
CA SER A 596 -16.47 4.22 8.26
C SER A 596 -16.96 4.52 9.68
N GLN A 597 -17.76 5.59 9.86
CA GLN A 597 -18.37 5.91 11.16
C GLN A 597 -19.31 4.81 11.64
N LYS A 598 -20.14 4.27 10.76
CA LYS A 598 -21.05 3.17 11.06
C LYS A 598 -20.30 1.91 11.51
N ARG A 599 -19.26 1.50 10.78
CA ARG A 599 -18.45 0.32 11.15
C ARG A 599 -17.66 0.55 12.42
N GLN A 600 -17.15 1.75 12.65
CA GLN A 600 -16.45 2.10 13.89
C GLN A 600 -17.40 2.08 15.10
N ALA A 601 -18.62 2.61 14.96
CA ALA A 601 -19.65 2.53 16.00
C ALA A 601 -20.05 1.08 16.29
N HIS A 602 -20.17 0.25 15.25
CA HIS A 602 -20.45 -1.18 15.39
C HIS A 602 -19.32 -1.91 16.13
N LEU A 603 -18.05 -1.67 15.76
CA LEU A 603 -16.89 -2.24 16.46
C LEU A 603 -16.80 -1.82 17.92
N ARG A 604 -17.15 -0.57 18.25
CA ARG A 604 -17.22 -0.12 19.66
C ARG A 604 -18.28 -0.88 20.44
N SER A 605 -19.51 -0.96 19.89
CA SER A 605 -20.60 -1.72 20.50
C SER A 605 -20.22 -3.19 20.70
N LEU A 606 -19.63 -3.82 19.68
CA LEU A 606 -19.19 -5.19 19.76
C LEU A 606 -18.10 -5.38 20.82
N ARG A 607 -17.13 -4.45 20.95
CA ARG A 607 -16.11 -4.48 22.02
C ARG A 607 -16.72 -4.36 23.41
N ASP A 608 -17.72 -3.51 23.59
CA ASP A 608 -18.39 -3.34 24.89
C ASP A 608 -19.14 -4.61 25.30
N THR A 609 -19.79 -5.29 24.35
CA THR A 609 -20.38 -6.62 24.56
C THR A 609 -19.32 -7.69 24.81
N LEU A 610 -18.25 -7.70 24.01
CA LEU A 610 -17.18 -8.69 24.05
C LEU A 610 -16.36 -8.61 25.33
N ASN A 611 -16.13 -7.43 25.92
CA ASN A 611 -15.31 -7.29 27.13
C ASN A 611 -15.81 -8.16 28.31
N ASN A 612 -17.13 -8.38 28.42
CA ASN A 612 -17.71 -9.24 29.46
C ASN A 612 -17.67 -10.73 29.08
N GLU A 613 -17.85 -11.05 27.80
CA GLU A 613 -17.91 -12.43 27.30
C GLU A 613 -16.53 -13.04 27.03
N VAL A 614 -15.57 -12.25 26.55
CA VAL A 614 -14.20 -12.71 26.25
C VAL A 614 -13.43 -13.12 27.48
N ARG A 615 -13.65 -12.45 28.63
CA ARG A 615 -13.07 -12.92 29.89
C ARG A 615 -13.51 -14.37 30.16
N GLN A 616 -14.74 -14.74 29.81
CA GLN A 616 -15.25 -16.11 29.98
C GLN A 616 -14.65 -17.13 29.00
N LEU A 617 -14.06 -16.67 27.89
CA LEU A 617 -13.38 -17.51 26.89
C LEU A 617 -11.91 -17.80 27.22
N LEU A 618 -11.30 -16.99 28.09
CA LEU A 618 -9.97 -17.25 28.61
C LEU A 618 -9.93 -18.52 29.46
N SER A 619 -8.74 -19.15 29.55
CA SER A 619 -8.46 -20.12 30.61
C SER A 619 -8.83 -19.55 31.99
N PRO A 620 -9.22 -20.42 32.94
CA PRO A 620 -9.27 -20.03 34.35
C PRO A 620 -7.96 -19.36 34.79
N GLU A 621 -6.81 -19.90 34.37
CA GLU A 621 -5.49 -19.38 34.72
C GLU A 621 -5.27 -17.94 34.22
N ALA A 622 -5.58 -17.63 32.97
CA ALA A 622 -5.40 -16.28 32.42
C ALA A 622 -6.43 -15.29 32.95
N ARG A 623 -7.68 -15.74 33.18
CA ARG A 623 -8.72 -14.91 33.79
C ARG A 623 -8.36 -14.53 35.22
N ASP A 624 -8.03 -15.53 36.05
CA ASP A 624 -7.60 -15.32 37.42
C ASP A 624 -6.34 -14.44 37.46
N GLY A 625 -5.40 -14.66 36.52
CA GLY A 625 -4.22 -13.83 36.36
C GLY A 625 -4.54 -12.35 36.13
N LEU A 626 -5.49 -12.04 35.25
CA LEU A 626 -5.95 -10.66 34.99
C LEU A 626 -6.67 -10.06 36.19
N ASP A 627 -7.66 -10.77 36.74
CA ASP A 627 -8.49 -10.30 37.86
C ASP A 627 -7.62 -10.03 39.10
N LEU A 628 -6.64 -10.89 39.38
CA LEU A 628 -5.73 -10.71 40.52
C LEU A 628 -4.73 -9.58 40.30
N THR A 629 -4.28 -9.36 39.07
CA THR A 629 -3.39 -8.22 38.74
C THR A 629 -4.15 -6.90 38.82
N GLU A 630 -5.42 -6.87 38.40
CA GLU A 630 -6.31 -5.72 38.55
C GLU A 630 -6.57 -5.41 40.04
N ALA A 631 -6.87 -6.44 40.85
CA ALA A 631 -6.98 -6.30 42.30
C ALA A 631 -5.65 -5.87 42.96
N ASN A 632 -4.49 -6.27 42.41
CA ASN A 632 -3.18 -5.81 42.88
C ASN A 632 -2.99 -4.31 42.64
N LEU A 633 -3.39 -3.80 41.48
CA LEU A 633 -3.34 -2.37 41.16
C LEU A 633 -4.19 -1.55 42.13
N ASP A 634 -5.42 -1.99 42.41
CA ASP A 634 -6.30 -1.35 43.36
C ASP A 634 -5.73 -1.35 44.78
N LEU A 635 -5.16 -2.49 45.20
CA LEU A 635 -4.54 -2.65 46.52
C LEU A 635 -3.33 -1.71 46.67
N LEU A 636 -2.42 -1.67 45.69
CA LEU A 636 -1.27 -0.76 45.70
C LEU A 636 -1.71 0.71 45.67
N GLY A 637 -2.74 1.04 44.90
CA GLY A 637 -3.29 2.39 44.86
C GLY A 637 -3.87 2.83 46.21
N LYS A 638 -4.60 1.96 46.91
CA LYS A 638 -5.11 2.22 48.27
C LYS A 638 -3.98 2.36 49.28
N HIS A 639 -3.06 1.39 49.31
CA HIS A 639 -1.91 1.39 50.22
C HIS A 639 -1.02 2.63 50.05
N LEU A 640 -0.78 3.06 48.80
CA LEU A 640 -0.03 4.29 48.52
C LEU A 640 -0.74 5.55 49.05
N ARG A 641 -2.07 5.64 48.90
CA ARG A 641 -2.85 6.76 49.45
C ARG A 641 -2.83 6.77 50.98
N GLU A 642 -2.93 5.62 51.62
CA GLU A 642 -2.83 5.48 53.08
C GLU A 642 -1.45 5.91 53.59
N LEU A 643 -0.37 5.48 52.95
CA LEU A 643 0.99 5.89 53.28
C LEU A 643 1.25 7.38 53.02
N ASN A 644 0.71 7.94 51.93
CA ASN A 644 0.80 9.37 51.64
C ASN A 644 0.09 10.21 52.72
N LYS A 645 -1.09 9.76 53.14
CA LYS A 645 -1.84 10.39 54.24
C LYS A 645 -1.09 10.30 55.57
N ALA A 646 -0.55 9.13 55.90
CA ALA A 646 0.23 8.93 57.12
C ALA A 646 1.53 9.76 57.16
N SER A 647 2.06 10.14 56.01
CA SER A 647 3.26 10.99 55.88
C SER A 647 2.95 12.48 55.74
N GLY A 648 1.69 12.91 55.87
CA GLY A 648 1.28 14.31 55.78
C GLY A 648 1.29 14.88 54.35
N GLY A 649 1.23 14.02 53.33
CA GLY A 649 1.19 14.41 51.93
C GLY A 649 -0.12 15.10 51.53
N LEU A 650 -0.06 15.88 50.44
CA LEU A 650 -1.19 16.64 49.91
C LEU A 650 -2.31 15.70 49.42
N GLU A 651 -3.54 15.89 49.90
CA GLU A 651 -4.74 15.21 49.39
C GLU A 651 -5.35 16.06 48.26
N LEU A 652 -5.34 15.56 47.01
CA LEU A 652 -6.12 16.14 45.91
C LEU A 652 -7.57 15.66 46.06
N LYS A 653 -8.52 16.59 46.20
CA LYS A 653 -9.95 16.31 46.26
C LYS A 653 -10.54 15.99 44.89
#